data_AF-A0A518AS84-F1
#
_entry.id   AF-A0A518AS84-F1
#
_cell.length_a   1.000
_cell.length_b   1.000
_cell.length_c   1.000
_cell.angle_alpha   90.00
_cell.angle_beta   90.00
_cell.angle_gamma   90.00
#
_symmetry.space_group_name_H-M   'P 1'
#
loop_
_entity.id
_entity.type
_entity.pdbx_description
1 polymer ?
#
loop_
_entity_poly.entity_id
_entity_poly.type
_entity_poly.pdbx_seq_one_letter_code
_entity_poly.pdbx_strand_id
1 'polypeptide(L)'
;MLHPRYTQHLMLAAALLLTTCFSTSTKAESPEASRDQKPVPSELEKLVLPLIENHRGEVGVMIRFLPTGETFAYRADQAMPTASLIKFPIMMATYKAIHEGKLKLEQPITLKEDDQVPGSGVLTTHFSPGLQLSLRDAIQLMIAFSDNTATNLVIDQVGIEETNRLMESLGCDETRLNSKVYRRDTSVNPERSQKYGLGSTSCRDMIQLAELVSNDEFLGKEDCEQILKHLYDCTAKSGVPRLLPESIRIAHKTGSVGDSRTDAGLIDTPKGKIAFCVLTTKNDDHSWDDSNEAELLAAEIGLIAYNYFAGDAEAAPPAIARTLKIGAAGDLVEGLQRTLNVRLKPSPNISVDGDFGPNTESAVIAFQKQESLEPNGVVDRQMWKALGPLVDESEAIPTVAEIAAVNEEKLPREPLTGPPIVTCPAWCFVDVKTGTMLAGDNEHMIRDPASTTKIMTAYLVLKYAEDHPEALESTITFSQRADDTSGSTSAVKAGEQLTVGELLYGLLLPSGNDASVALAEKFGELINPDGEGDSYDRFIAAMNDTAKELGMVDTGYRNSHGLTARGHVTTVADMAILGRKALENETFRKIVSTRRYLVEVESVVGYKRQIVWKNTNQLLQREGYLGVKTGTTGPAGACLVAAGERDGVEIVGVVLGSSSTPARYADMRNLFRYVWSNELHLGNKSEVSTTGAPSADE
;
A
#
# COMPACT_ATOMS: atom_id res chain seq x y z
N MET A 1 -4.83 94.46 -32.90
CA MET A 1 -3.98 95.39 -32.11
C MET A 1 -2.92 94.58 -31.38
N LEU A 2 -1.71 95.13 -31.22
CA LEU A 2 -0.64 94.82 -30.24
C LEU A 2 -0.71 93.50 -29.41
N HIS A 3 -0.09 92.41 -29.93
CA HIS A 3 1.26 91.88 -29.58
C HIS A 3 1.90 92.14 -28.19
N PRO A 4 3.05 91.48 -27.81
CA PRO A 4 3.85 90.39 -28.44
C PRO A 4 4.10 89.19 -27.45
N ARG A 5 4.98 88.17 -27.58
CA ARG A 5 6.07 87.66 -28.49
C ARG A 5 5.80 86.13 -28.77
N TYR A 6 6.57 85.24 -29.42
CA TYR A 6 7.98 85.08 -29.90
C TYR A 6 9.06 84.76 -28.82
N THR A 7 10.13 83.96 -29.06
CA THR A 7 10.74 83.41 -30.31
C THR A 7 11.45 82.04 -30.10
N GLN A 8 11.94 81.40 -31.18
CA GLN A 8 12.68 80.12 -31.22
C GLN A 8 14.23 80.24 -31.15
N HIS A 9 14.88 79.07 -31.00
CA HIS A 9 16.30 78.66 -31.10
C HIS A 9 17.35 79.57 -31.80
N LEU A 10 18.61 79.51 -31.34
CA LEU A 10 19.70 78.82 -32.08
C LEU A 10 20.97 78.49 -31.24
N MET A 11 21.94 77.83 -31.88
CA MET A 11 23.21 77.24 -31.41
C MET A 11 24.28 78.29 -30.98
N LEU A 12 25.39 77.97 -30.28
CA LEU A 12 26.60 77.27 -30.81
C LEU A 12 27.46 76.58 -29.73
N ALA A 13 28.49 75.83 -30.14
CA ALA A 13 29.14 74.75 -29.38
C ALA A 13 30.58 75.01 -28.87
N ALA A 14 30.97 74.27 -27.83
CA ALA A 14 32.31 73.70 -27.56
C ALA A 14 32.13 72.54 -26.55
N ALA A 15 32.29 71.24 -26.84
CA ALA A 15 33.33 70.46 -27.53
C ALA A 15 34.55 70.11 -26.64
N LEU A 16 34.64 68.85 -26.19
CA LEU A 16 35.85 67.98 -26.22
C LEU A 16 35.53 66.55 -25.70
N LEU A 17 35.84 65.50 -26.51
CA LEU A 17 36.23 64.10 -26.16
C LEU A 17 35.25 63.22 -25.33
N LEU A 18 35.11 61.88 -25.45
CA LEU A 18 35.44 60.74 -26.36
C LEU A 18 34.60 59.56 -25.78
N THR A 19 34.16 58.45 -26.40
CA THR A 19 33.92 57.93 -27.79
C THR A 19 32.99 56.73 -27.55
N THR A 20 31.74 56.66 -28.04
CA THR A 20 31.28 56.38 -29.42
C THR A 20 31.88 55.13 -30.09
N CYS A 21 31.03 54.16 -30.40
CA CYS A 21 30.82 53.71 -31.80
C CYS A 21 29.45 53.04 -31.99
N PHE A 22 28.91 53.15 -33.22
CA PHE A 22 27.74 52.41 -33.71
C PHE A 22 28.19 51.01 -34.20
N SER A 23 27.41 50.04 -34.70
CA SER A 23 26.05 49.95 -35.28
C SER A 23 25.58 48.46 -35.13
N THR A 24 24.40 47.95 -35.49
CA THR A 24 23.45 48.21 -36.59
C THR A 24 21.99 47.88 -36.19
N SER A 25 21.03 48.20 -37.06
CA SER A 25 19.66 47.69 -36.98
C SER A 25 19.57 46.29 -37.62
N THR A 26 19.25 45.28 -36.80
CA THR A 26 18.68 44.01 -37.26
C THR A 26 17.23 43.89 -36.76
N LYS A 27 16.35 43.32 -37.59
CA LYS A 27 15.04 42.88 -37.09
C LYS A 27 15.28 41.73 -36.13
N ALA A 28 14.85 41.85 -34.88
CA ALA A 28 14.62 40.68 -34.05
C ALA A 28 13.45 39.92 -34.66
N GLU A 29 13.68 38.67 -35.07
CA GLU A 29 12.61 37.77 -35.46
C GLU A 29 11.80 37.41 -34.21
N SER A 30 10.48 37.30 -34.36
CA SER A 30 9.62 36.76 -33.30
C SER A 30 10.06 35.32 -33.00
N PRO A 31 10.27 34.93 -31.74
CA PRO A 31 10.50 33.53 -31.40
C PRO A 31 9.35 32.70 -31.97
N GLU A 32 9.67 31.71 -32.81
CA GLU A 32 8.66 30.79 -33.33
C GLU A 32 8.03 30.04 -32.15
N ALA A 33 6.70 29.94 -32.17
CA ALA A 33 5.97 29.25 -31.11
C ALA A 33 6.33 27.76 -31.14
N SER A 34 7.12 27.31 -30.16
CA SER A 34 7.45 25.90 -29.95
C SER A 34 6.19 25.11 -29.59
N ARG A 35 5.52 24.60 -30.62
CA ARG A 35 4.46 23.60 -30.46
C ARG A 35 5.07 22.29 -29.98
N ASP A 36 4.21 21.50 -29.34
CA ASP A 36 4.43 20.08 -29.02
C ASP A 36 5.54 19.76 -28.01
N GLN A 37 5.61 20.56 -26.94
CA GLN A 37 5.86 20.00 -25.60
C GLN A 37 4.55 20.05 -24.80
N LYS A 38 4.06 18.89 -24.35
CA LYS A 38 3.02 18.84 -23.31
C LYS A 38 3.60 19.43 -22.01
N PRO A 39 2.80 20.15 -21.19
CA PRO A 39 3.24 20.52 -19.84
C PRO A 39 3.59 19.25 -19.05
N VAL A 40 4.56 19.36 -18.14
CA VAL A 40 4.90 18.28 -17.21
C VAL A 40 3.72 18.10 -16.24
N PRO A 41 3.18 16.87 -16.07
CA PRO A 41 2.11 16.60 -15.11
C PRO A 41 2.45 17.07 -13.69
N SER A 42 1.48 17.67 -12.99
CA SER A 42 1.65 17.99 -11.57
C SER A 42 1.73 16.72 -10.73
N GLU A 43 2.30 16.79 -9.51
CA GLU A 43 2.31 15.61 -8.63
C GLU A 43 0.88 15.16 -8.27
N LEU A 44 -0.06 16.10 -8.12
CA LEU A 44 -1.49 15.79 -7.94
C LEU A 44 -2.09 15.06 -9.16
N GLU A 45 -1.72 15.44 -10.39
CA GLU A 45 -2.13 14.75 -11.62
C GLU A 45 -1.60 13.30 -11.66
N LYS A 46 -0.35 13.06 -11.26
CA LYS A 46 0.23 11.70 -11.19
C LYS A 46 -0.47 10.81 -10.16
N LEU A 47 -1.00 11.38 -9.08
CA LEU A 47 -1.73 10.64 -8.04
C LEU A 47 -3.18 10.34 -8.44
N VAL A 48 -3.86 11.30 -9.08
CA VAL A 48 -5.30 11.21 -9.39
C VAL A 48 -5.57 10.51 -10.74
N LEU A 49 -4.75 10.73 -11.76
CA LEU A 49 -4.99 10.19 -13.11
C LEU A 49 -5.05 8.66 -13.17
N PRO A 50 -4.19 7.87 -12.47
CA PRO A 50 -4.29 6.42 -12.47
C PRO A 50 -5.60 5.88 -11.88
N LEU A 51 -6.22 6.58 -10.92
CA LEU A 51 -7.52 6.18 -10.38
C LEU A 51 -8.64 6.40 -11.41
N ILE A 52 -8.56 7.52 -12.14
CA ILE A 52 -9.49 7.85 -13.24
C ILE A 52 -9.35 6.85 -14.39
N GLU A 53 -8.13 6.48 -14.78
CA GLU A 53 -7.87 5.59 -15.91
C GLU A 53 -8.21 4.12 -15.63
N ASN A 54 -8.17 3.69 -14.37
CA ASN A 54 -8.62 2.36 -13.96
C ASN A 54 -10.14 2.25 -13.69
N HIS A 55 -10.86 3.38 -13.63
CA HIS A 55 -12.29 3.36 -13.33
C HIS A 55 -13.13 2.91 -14.53
N ARG A 56 -14.08 2.00 -14.29
CA ARG A 56 -14.98 1.47 -15.31
C ARG A 56 -16.22 2.34 -15.46
N GLY A 57 -16.05 3.49 -16.12
CA GLY A 57 -17.11 4.44 -16.47
C GLY A 57 -16.57 5.69 -17.15
N GLU A 58 -17.44 6.66 -17.44
CA GLU A 58 -17.01 8.03 -17.78
C GLU A 58 -16.85 8.85 -16.50
N VAL A 59 -15.67 9.47 -16.35
CA VAL A 59 -15.30 10.25 -15.16
C VAL A 59 -14.95 11.69 -15.57
N GLY A 60 -15.47 12.65 -14.80
CA GLY A 60 -15.02 14.04 -14.77
C GLY A 60 -14.53 14.39 -13.38
N VAL A 61 -13.41 15.10 -13.27
CA VAL A 61 -12.84 15.55 -11.99
C VAL A 61 -12.33 16.99 -12.14
N MET A 62 -12.57 17.80 -11.12
CA MET A 62 -11.83 19.04 -10.91
C MET A 62 -11.53 19.23 -9.42
N ILE A 63 -10.31 19.62 -9.11
CA ILE A 63 -9.82 19.88 -7.75
C ILE A 63 -9.10 21.23 -7.80
N ARG A 64 -9.38 22.13 -6.86
CA ARG A 64 -8.76 23.47 -6.83
C ARG A 64 -8.52 23.94 -5.40
N PHE A 65 -7.28 24.28 -5.08
CA PHE A 65 -6.92 24.81 -3.77
C PHE A 65 -7.05 26.34 -3.76
N LEU A 66 -8.09 26.84 -3.08
CA LEU A 66 -8.51 28.24 -3.20
C LEU A 66 -7.45 29.28 -2.80
N PRO A 67 -6.57 29.04 -1.80
CA PRO A 67 -5.51 30.00 -1.44
C PRO A 67 -4.44 30.25 -2.51
N THR A 68 -4.27 29.34 -3.48
CA THR A 68 -3.22 29.43 -4.51
C THR A 68 -3.76 29.46 -5.94
N GLY A 69 -4.97 28.94 -6.16
CA GLY A 69 -5.51 28.67 -7.49
C GLY A 69 -4.93 27.41 -8.16
N GLU A 70 -4.06 26.65 -7.48
CA GLU A 70 -3.54 25.37 -8.00
C GLU A 70 -4.71 24.43 -8.30
N THR A 71 -4.74 23.90 -9.52
CA THR A 71 -5.92 23.23 -10.10
C THR A 71 -5.51 21.96 -10.84
N PHE A 72 -6.18 20.85 -10.54
CA PHE A 72 -6.24 19.66 -11.39
C PHE A 72 -7.60 19.59 -12.08
N ALA A 73 -7.63 19.17 -13.36
CA ALA A 73 -8.85 19.09 -14.15
C ALA A 73 -8.78 17.96 -15.19
N TYR A 74 -9.67 16.97 -15.10
CA TYR A 74 -9.86 15.91 -16.07
C TYR A 74 -11.30 15.92 -16.59
N ARG A 75 -11.48 16.16 -17.89
CA ARG A 75 -12.80 16.35 -18.54
C ARG A 75 -13.72 17.34 -17.79
N ALA A 76 -13.15 18.34 -17.12
CA ALA A 76 -13.89 19.19 -16.18
C ALA A 76 -15.06 19.97 -16.83
N ASP A 77 -14.97 20.24 -18.13
CA ASP A 77 -15.98 20.91 -18.94
C ASP A 77 -17.06 19.95 -19.51
N GLN A 78 -16.92 18.63 -19.33
CA GLN A 78 -17.87 17.66 -19.86
C GLN A 78 -19.17 17.66 -19.04
N ALA A 79 -20.29 17.92 -19.71
CA ALA A 79 -21.62 17.78 -19.14
C ALA A 79 -21.97 16.31 -18.84
N MET A 80 -22.28 16.03 -17.56
CA MET A 80 -22.67 14.71 -17.04
C MET A 80 -23.98 14.81 -16.23
N PRO A 81 -24.69 13.68 -15.98
CA PRO A 81 -25.87 13.66 -15.11
C PRO A 81 -25.53 14.14 -13.69
N THR A 82 -26.37 14.99 -13.09
CA THR A 82 -26.16 15.46 -11.71
C THR A 82 -26.54 14.43 -10.65
N ALA A 83 -27.45 13.51 -10.96
CA ALA A 83 -28.29 12.87 -9.95
C ALA A 83 -28.83 13.94 -8.98
N SER A 84 -28.66 13.76 -7.66
CA SER A 84 -29.09 14.72 -6.63
C SER A 84 -28.15 15.93 -6.40
N LEU A 85 -26.99 16.04 -7.07
CA LEU A 85 -26.09 17.20 -6.92
C LEU A 85 -26.76 18.53 -7.34
N ILE A 86 -27.73 18.50 -8.26
CA ILE A 86 -28.53 19.66 -8.71
C ILE A 86 -29.26 20.39 -7.56
N LYS A 87 -29.40 19.74 -6.40
CA LYS A 87 -29.98 20.32 -5.17
C LYS A 87 -29.15 21.49 -4.62
N PHE A 88 -27.85 21.55 -4.91
CA PHE A 88 -26.99 22.71 -4.57
C PHE A 88 -27.36 23.96 -5.41
N PRO A 89 -27.38 23.92 -6.76
CA PRO A 89 -27.97 24.97 -7.60
C PRO A 89 -29.38 25.42 -7.21
N ILE A 90 -30.29 24.48 -6.89
CA ILE A 90 -31.66 24.81 -6.43
C ILE A 90 -31.63 25.64 -5.14
N MET A 91 -30.77 25.27 -4.18
CA MET A 91 -30.59 26.04 -2.94
C MET A 91 -30.05 27.45 -3.24
N MET A 92 -29.04 27.61 -4.09
CA MET A 92 -28.49 28.92 -4.45
C MET A 92 -29.55 29.83 -5.11
N ALA A 93 -30.35 29.27 -6.03
CA ALA A 93 -31.48 29.99 -6.64
C ALA A 93 -32.53 30.41 -5.59
N THR A 94 -32.80 29.54 -4.62
CA THR A 94 -33.74 29.83 -3.53
C THR A 94 -33.22 30.95 -2.62
N TYR A 95 -31.94 30.92 -2.25
CA TYR A 95 -31.31 32.00 -1.48
C TYR A 95 -31.28 33.33 -2.23
N LYS A 96 -31.04 33.33 -3.55
CA LYS A 96 -31.18 34.55 -4.37
C LYS A 96 -32.60 35.12 -4.32
N ALA A 97 -33.63 34.27 -4.40
CA ALA A 97 -35.02 34.70 -4.29
C ALA A 97 -35.39 35.19 -2.87
N ILE A 98 -34.73 34.69 -1.83
CA ILE A 98 -34.85 35.20 -0.44
C ILE A 98 -34.19 36.58 -0.30
N HIS A 99 -32.96 36.74 -0.78
CA HIS A 99 -32.21 38.00 -0.78
C HIS A 99 -32.94 39.11 -1.56
N GLU A 100 -33.57 38.76 -2.68
CA GLU A 100 -34.44 39.66 -3.47
C GLU A 100 -35.82 39.93 -2.83
N GLY A 101 -36.10 39.37 -1.64
CA GLY A 101 -37.35 39.57 -0.90
C GLY A 101 -38.58 38.87 -1.50
N LYS A 102 -38.40 38.00 -2.49
CA LYS A 102 -39.47 37.23 -3.16
C LYS A 102 -39.95 36.06 -2.30
N LEU A 103 -39.04 35.45 -1.54
CA LEU A 103 -39.28 34.33 -0.62
C LEU A 103 -38.79 34.69 0.80
N LYS A 104 -39.15 33.90 1.80
CA LYS A 104 -38.66 34.00 3.19
C LYS A 104 -38.33 32.62 3.74
N LEU A 105 -37.23 32.51 4.49
CA LEU A 105 -36.79 31.26 5.11
C LEU A 105 -37.85 30.67 6.05
N GLU A 106 -38.59 31.52 6.76
CA GLU A 106 -39.60 31.16 7.75
C GLU A 106 -40.99 30.89 7.15
N GLN A 107 -41.17 31.01 5.82
CA GLN A 107 -42.50 30.83 5.22
C GLN A 107 -42.95 29.37 5.33
N PRO A 108 -44.20 29.10 5.77
CA PRO A 108 -44.68 27.74 5.95
C PRO A 108 -44.99 27.10 4.60
N ILE A 109 -44.34 25.97 4.34
CA ILE A 109 -44.67 25.05 3.25
C ILE A 109 -45.52 23.93 3.85
N THR A 110 -46.61 23.56 3.18
CA THR A 110 -47.47 22.42 3.59
C THR A 110 -47.21 21.24 2.68
N LEU A 111 -46.82 20.10 3.26
CA LEU A 111 -46.69 18.82 2.56
C LEU A 111 -48.07 18.28 2.17
N LYS A 112 -48.33 18.04 0.88
CA LYS A 112 -49.53 17.35 0.38
C LYS A 112 -49.22 15.90 0.02
N GLU A 113 -50.27 15.13 -0.24
CA GLU A 113 -50.19 13.75 -0.74
C GLU A 113 -49.55 13.70 -2.13
N ASP A 114 -49.99 14.56 -3.06
CA ASP A 114 -49.43 14.65 -4.43
C ASP A 114 -47.96 15.10 -4.50
N ASP A 115 -47.46 15.77 -3.45
CA ASP A 115 -46.08 16.24 -3.38
C ASP A 115 -45.11 15.09 -3.08
N GLN A 116 -45.58 14.00 -2.45
CA GLN A 116 -44.75 12.87 -2.03
C GLN A 116 -44.21 12.07 -3.23
N VAL A 117 -42.90 11.79 -3.18
CA VAL A 117 -42.15 11.01 -4.17
C VAL A 117 -41.22 9.97 -3.53
N PRO A 118 -40.91 8.87 -4.23
CA PRO A 118 -40.05 7.80 -3.70
C PRO A 118 -38.56 8.17 -3.69
N GLY A 119 -37.73 7.22 -3.25
CA GLY A 119 -36.27 7.36 -3.14
C GLY A 119 -35.86 8.03 -1.82
N SER A 120 -34.70 8.68 -1.82
CA SER A 120 -34.10 9.31 -0.62
C SER A 120 -35.00 10.39 -0.02
N GLY A 121 -35.10 10.39 1.31
CA GLY A 121 -35.83 11.37 2.09
C GLY A 121 -36.42 10.81 3.39
N VAL A 122 -37.09 11.69 4.12
CA VAL A 122 -37.85 11.38 5.35
C VAL A 122 -39.31 11.82 5.24
N LEU A 123 -39.62 12.83 4.42
CA LEU A 123 -40.98 13.39 4.30
C LEU A 123 -42.01 12.41 3.71
N THR A 124 -41.58 11.51 2.81
CA THR A 124 -42.46 10.48 2.23
C THR A 124 -42.70 9.31 3.19
N THR A 125 -41.72 8.98 4.04
CA THR A 125 -41.70 7.73 4.81
C THR A 125 -42.09 7.88 6.29
N HIS A 126 -41.95 9.08 6.85
CA HIS A 126 -42.12 9.33 8.29
C HIS A 126 -43.11 10.44 8.65
N PHE A 127 -43.63 11.17 7.66
CA PHE A 127 -44.54 12.30 7.88
C PHE A 127 -45.80 12.19 7.01
N SER A 128 -46.92 12.67 7.56
CA SER A 128 -48.22 12.67 6.88
C SER A 128 -48.48 13.98 6.13
N PRO A 129 -49.28 13.96 5.05
CA PRO A 129 -49.86 15.16 4.46
C PRO A 129 -50.52 16.06 5.51
N GLY A 130 -50.38 17.37 5.36
CA GLY A 130 -50.76 18.38 6.33
C GLY A 130 -49.65 18.84 7.28
N LEU A 131 -48.47 18.19 7.28
CA LEU A 131 -47.27 18.72 7.93
C LEU A 131 -46.95 20.12 7.38
N GLN A 132 -46.69 21.08 8.27
CA GLN A 132 -46.07 22.35 7.94
C GLN A 132 -44.61 22.34 8.40
N LEU A 133 -43.72 22.79 7.50
CA LEU A 133 -42.30 23.01 7.73
C LEU A 133 -41.89 24.35 7.13
N SER A 134 -40.83 24.99 7.62
CA SER A 134 -40.36 26.24 6.99
C SER A 134 -39.62 25.95 5.69
N LEU A 135 -39.49 26.96 4.81
CA LEU A 135 -38.63 26.85 3.62
C LEU A 135 -37.18 26.53 4.02
N ARG A 136 -36.67 27.08 5.13
CA ARG A 136 -35.36 26.76 5.72
C ARG A 136 -35.24 25.26 6.03
N ASP A 137 -36.28 24.65 6.60
CA ASP A 137 -36.30 23.21 6.91
C ASP A 137 -36.40 22.37 5.63
N ALA A 138 -37.18 22.81 4.63
CA ALA A 138 -37.28 22.12 3.34
C ALA A 138 -35.93 22.11 2.60
N ILE A 139 -35.19 23.23 2.61
CA ILE A 139 -33.82 23.31 2.10
C ILE A 139 -32.90 22.38 2.91
N GLN A 140 -33.00 22.41 4.24
CA GLN A 140 -32.20 21.55 5.13
C GLN A 140 -32.40 20.06 4.81
N LEU A 141 -33.64 19.60 4.63
CA LEU A 141 -33.95 18.20 4.27
C LEU A 141 -33.50 17.85 2.84
N MET A 142 -33.66 18.79 1.89
CA MET A 142 -33.21 18.66 0.49
C MET A 142 -31.69 18.50 0.38
N ILE A 143 -30.90 19.14 1.25
CA ILE A 143 -29.44 18.97 1.28
C ILE A 143 -29.05 17.77 2.15
N ALA A 144 -29.41 17.77 3.44
CA ALA A 144 -28.92 16.84 4.46
C ALA A 144 -29.20 15.38 4.14
N PHE A 145 -30.47 15.03 3.97
CA PHE A 145 -30.94 13.66 3.68
C PHE A 145 -31.15 13.42 2.18
N SER A 146 -30.82 14.41 1.37
CA SER A 146 -31.16 14.48 -0.06
C SER A 146 -32.65 14.24 -0.36
N ASP A 147 -33.55 14.74 0.49
CA ASP A 147 -34.98 14.42 0.42
C ASP A 147 -35.62 14.87 -0.90
N ASN A 148 -36.13 13.92 -1.68
CA ASN A 148 -36.72 14.14 -3.00
C ASN A 148 -38.06 14.89 -2.95
N THR A 149 -38.84 14.71 -1.89
CA THR A 149 -40.11 15.41 -1.67
C THR A 149 -39.83 16.86 -1.24
N ALA A 150 -38.87 17.07 -0.33
CA ALA A 150 -38.39 18.41 0.03
C ALA A 150 -37.80 19.13 -1.19
N THR A 151 -37.07 18.41 -2.06
CA THR A 151 -36.56 18.96 -3.33
C THR A 151 -37.70 19.50 -4.19
N ASN A 152 -38.76 18.72 -4.40
CA ASN A 152 -39.92 19.17 -5.18
C ASN A 152 -40.63 20.37 -4.53
N LEU A 153 -40.81 20.35 -3.20
CA LEU A 153 -41.40 21.46 -2.44
C LEU A 153 -40.59 22.77 -2.55
N VAL A 154 -39.26 22.69 -2.57
CA VAL A 154 -38.38 23.85 -2.80
C VAL A 154 -38.45 24.31 -4.26
N ILE A 155 -38.45 23.38 -5.24
CA ILE A 155 -38.66 23.70 -6.66
C ILE A 155 -40.01 24.43 -6.87
N ASP A 156 -41.06 24.11 -6.11
CA ASP A 156 -42.34 24.82 -6.14
C ASP A 156 -42.28 26.26 -5.59
N GLN A 157 -41.24 26.63 -4.81
CA GLN A 157 -41.05 28.01 -4.36
C GLN A 157 -40.19 28.84 -5.34
N VAL A 158 -39.14 28.24 -5.91
CA VAL A 158 -38.15 28.96 -6.75
C VAL A 158 -38.38 28.80 -8.26
N GLY A 159 -38.86 27.65 -8.71
CA GLY A 159 -39.05 27.32 -10.13
C GLY A 159 -37.79 26.80 -10.84
N ILE A 160 -38.01 25.88 -11.79
CA ILE A 160 -36.94 25.29 -12.64
C ILE A 160 -36.29 26.37 -13.52
N GLU A 161 -37.14 27.21 -14.12
CA GLU A 161 -36.77 28.35 -14.96
C GLU A 161 -35.82 29.34 -14.27
N GLU A 162 -36.17 29.81 -13.05
CA GLU A 162 -35.32 30.75 -12.30
C GLU A 162 -34.00 30.09 -11.87
N THR A 163 -34.03 28.79 -11.55
CA THR A 163 -32.80 28.04 -11.23
C THR A 163 -31.86 27.99 -12.43
N ASN A 164 -32.37 27.69 -13.63
CA ASN A 164 -31.56 27.65 -14.85
C ASN A 164 -31.06 29.04 -15.27
N ARG A 165 -31.92 30.07 -15.19
CA ARG A 165 -31.54 31.46 -15.50
C ARG A 165 -30.51 32.03 -14.51
N LEU A 166 -30.49 31.56 -13.26
CA LEU A 166 -29.38 31.85 -12.35
C LEU A 166 -28.07 31.23 -12.83
N MET A 167 -28.05 29.94 -13.15
CA MET A 167 -26.83 29.26 -13.62
C MET A 167 -26.26 29.94 -14.87
N GLU A 168 -27.14 30.33 -15.82
CA GLU A 168 -26.78 31.13 -17.00
C GLU A 168 -26.17 32.49 -16.62
N SER A 169 -26.77 33.21 -15.67
CA SER A 169 -26.22 34.50 -15.20
C SER A 169 -24.88 34.39 -14.45
N LEU A 170 -24.51 33.18 -14.00
CA LEU A 170 -23.22 32.86 -13.40
C LEU A 170 -22.23 32.24 -14.42
N GLY A 171 -22.63 32.00 -15.67
CA GLY A 171 -21.79 31.31 -16.68
C GLY A 171 -21.63 29.80 -16.46
N CYS A 172 -22.46 29.21 -15.60
CA CYS A 172 -22.53 27.76 -15.38
C CYS A 172 -23.39 27.10 -16.48
N ASP A 173 -22.88 27.05 -17.70
CA ASP A 173 -23.67 26.75 -18.90
C ASP A 173 -24.08 25.27 -19.06
N GLU A 174 -23.42 24.33 -18.38
CA GLU A 174 -23.85 22.93 -18.41
C GLU A 174 -24.74 22.55 -17.21
N THR A 175 -24.79 23.39 -16.18
CA THR A 175 -25.65 23.23 -15.01
C THR A 175 -27.10 23.58 -15.34
N ARG A 176 -27.94 22.56 -15.53
CA ARG A 176 -29.37 22.73 -15.82
C ARG A 176 -30.19 21.71 -15.04
N LEU A 177 -31.24 22.19 -14.38
CA LEU A 177 -32.33 21.38 -13.85
C LEU A 177 -33.34 21.15 -14.98
N ASN A 178 -33.62 19.89 -15.32
CA ASN A 178 -34.44 19.56 -16.47
C ASN A 178 -35.92 19.31 -16.11
N SER A 179 -36.22 18.83 -14.90
CA SER A 179 -37.56 18.44 -14.42
C SER A 179 -37.63 18.36 -12.88
N LYS A 180 -38.83 18.20 -12.30
CA LYS A 180 -39.01 17.79 -10.89
C LYS A 180 -38.65 16.30 -10.67
N VAL A 181 -38.25 15.97 -9.44
CA VAL A 181 -37.87 14.60 -9.06
C VAL A 181 -39.07 13.66 -9.17
N TYR A 182 -38.90 12.52 -9.86
CA TYR A 182 -39.95 11.55 -10.21
C TYR A 182 -41.19 12.14 -10.94
N ARG A 183 -41.06 13.29 -11.60
CA ARG A 183 -42.14 13.95 -12.37
C ARG A 183 -41.61 14.45 -13.72
N ARG A 184 -41.17 13.52 -14.60
CA ARG A 184 -40.53 13.82 -15.91
C ARG A 184 -41.44 14.62 -16.87
N ASP A 185 -42.74 14.53 -16.67
CA ASP A 185 -43.80 15.32 -17.32
C ASP A 185 -43.62 16.84 -17.11
N THR A 186 -42.99 17.27 -16.01
CA THR A 186 -42.69 18.68 -15.71
C THR A 186 -41.46 19.23 -16.46
N SER A 187 -40.95 18.52 -17.47
CA SER A 187 -39.64 18.87 -18.05
C SER A 187 -39.67 20.11 -18.95
N VAL A 188 -38.80 21.07 -18.64
CA VAL A 188 -38.57 22.27 -19.47
C VAL A 188 -37.68 21.99 -20.69
N ASN A 189 -36.93 20.89 -20.68
CA ASN A 189 -36.11 20.45 -21.82
C ASN A 189 -36.15 18.91 -21.93
N PRO A 190 -37.10 18.34 -22.71
CA PRO A 190 -37.27 16.90 -22.83
C PRO A 190 -36.05 16.15 -23.37
N GLU A 191 -35.29 16.76 -24.30
CA GLU A 191 -34.09 16.15 -24.88
C GLU A 191 -32.95 16.05 -23.84
N ARG A 192 -32.71 17.13 -23.09
CA ARG A 192 -31.71 17.16 -22.01
C ARG A 192 -32.14 16.28 -20.83
N SER A 193 -33.44 16.19 -20.54
CA SER A 193 -34.03 15.19 -19.63
C SER A 193 -33.79 13.74 -20.09
N GLN A 194 -33.90 13.45 -21.39
CA GLN A 194 -33.66 12.11 -21.90
C GLN A 194 -32.18 11.72 -21.78
N LYS A 195 -31.26 12.68 -22.01
CA LYS A 195 -29.80 12.45 -21.97
C LYS A 195 -29.23 12.38 -20.55
N TYR A 196 -29.67 13.24 -19.63
CA TYR A 196 -29.06 13.40 -18.30
C TYR A 196 -30.03 13.19 -17.12
N GLY A 197 -31.30 12.88 -17.37
CA GLY A 197 -32.30 12.69 -16.31
C GLY A 197 -32.66 14.01 -15.62
N LEU A 198 -32.62 14.01 -14.29
CA LEU A 198 -33.10 15.13 -13.44
C LEU A 198 -32.42 16.46 -13.78
N GLY A 199 -31.10 16.42 -14.03
CA GLY A 199 -30.29 17.59 -14.32
C GLY A 199 -28.91 17.19 -14.86
N SER A 200 -28.18 18.18 -15.34
CA SER A 200 -26.82 18.06 -15.85
C SER A 200 -25.91 19.08 -15.19
N THR A 201 -24.60 18.84 -15.21
CA THR A 201 -23.55 19.79 -14.77
C THR A 201 -22.21 19.46 -15.42
N SER A 202 -21.28 20.41 -15.48
CA SER A 202 -19.85 20.12 -15.60
C SER A 202 -19.18 20.08 -14.21
N CYS A 203 -17.90 19.71 -14.13
CA CYS A 203 -17.12 19.89 -12.90
C CYS A 203 -16.75 21.36 -12.67
N ARG A 204 -16.45 22.10 -13.75
CA ARG A 204 -16.05 23.51 -13.69
C ARG A 204 -17.15 24.39 -13.10
N ASP A 205 -18.40 24.17 -13.52
CA ASP A 205 -19.57 24.87 -12.98
C ASP A 205 -19.64 24.70 -11.46
N MET A 206 -19.55 23.45 -10.96
CA MET A 206 -19.68 23.15 -9.54
C MET A 206 -18.52 23.69 -8.70
N ILE A 207 -17.29 23.71 -9.24
CA ILE A 207 -16.17 24.41 -8.62
C ILE A 207 -16.47 25.91 -8.54
N GLN A 208 -16.96 26.54 -9.61
CA GLN A 208 -17.27 27.97 -9.62
C GLN A 208 -18.38 28.34 -8.63
N LEU A 209 -19.43 27.51 -8.51
CA LEU A 209 -20.47 27.68 -7.48
C LEU A 209 -19.89 27.55 -6.07
N ALA A 210 -18.98 26.59 -5.84
CA ALA A 210 -18.30 26.42 -4.56
C ALA A 210 -17.34 27.58 -4.24
N GLU A 211 -16.63 28.15 -5.24
CA GLU A 211 -15.78 29.33 -5.08
C GLU A 211 -16.60 30.57 -4.71
N LEU A 212 -17.66 30.88 -5.47
CA LEU A 212 -18.53 32.03 -5.23
C LEU A 212 -19.17 32.00 -3.83
N VAL A 213 -19.49 30.82 -3.31
CA VAL A 213 -20.04 30.61 -1.97
C VAL A 213 -18.93 30.60 -0.89
N SER A 214 -17.71 30.15 -1.22
CA SER A 214 -16.59 30.15 -0.28
C SER A 214 -15.96 31.54 -0.06
N ASN A 215 -16.09 32.43 -1.03
CA ASN A 215 -15.44 33.75 -1.03
C ASN A 215 -16.38 34.90 -0.60
N ASP A 216 -17.60 34.59 -0.16
CA ASP A 216 -18.70 35.55 0.09
C ASP A 216 -19.18 36.32 -1.16
N GLU A 217 -18.80 35.88 -2.37
CA GLU A 217 -18.99 36.60 -3.65
C GLU A 217 -20.39 36.43 -4.28
N PHE A 218 -21.17 35.41 -3.90
CA PHE A 218 -22.45 35.10 -4.53
C PHE A 218 -23.57 36.12 -4.25
N LEU A 219 -23.82 36.42 -2.97
CA LEU A 219 -24.85 37.35 -2.49
C LEU A 219 -24.35 38.24 -1.34
N GLY A 220 -23.08 38.10 -0.97
CA GLY A 220 -22.55 38.59 0.30
C GLY A 220 -22.61 37.54 1.41
N LYS A 221 -21.90 37.86 2.50
CA LYS A 221 -21.51 36.91 3.55
C LYS A 221 -22.67 36.19 4.27
N GLU A 222 -23.73 36.90 4.65
CA GLU A 222 -24.81 36.33 5.48
C GLU A 222 -25.60 35.23 4.75
N ASP A 223 -25.76 35.33 3.42
CA ASP A 223 -26.34 34.27 2.60
C ASP A 223 -25.33 33.13 2.37
N CYS A 224 -24.06 33.46 2.11
CA CYS A 224 -23.01 32.46 1.89
C CYS A 224 -22.76 31.59 3.13
N GLU A 225 -22.72 32.17 4.34
CA GLU A 225 -22.61 31.42 5.59
C GLU A 225 -23.80 30.46 5.82
N GLN A 226 -25.01 30.84 5.39
CA GLN A 226 -26.20 29.98 5.50
C GLN A 226 -26.23 28.85 4.45
N ILE A 227 -25.84 29.15 3.20
CA ILE A 227 -25.65 28.13 2.14
C ILE A 227 -24.58 27.12 2.57
N LEU A 228 -23.44 27.61 3.08
CA LEU A 228 -22.37 26.76 3.64
C LEU A 228 -22.88 25.92 4.80
N LYS A 229 -23.65 26.48 5.74
CA LYS A 229 -24.23 25.72 6.86
C LYS A 229 -25.02 24.50 6.35
N HIS A 230 -25.92 24.68 5.40
CA HIS A 230 -26.69 23.57 4.84
C HIS A 230 -25.80 22.48 4.21
N LEU A 231 -24.71 22.87 3.54
CA LEU A 231 -23.74 21.95 2.94
C LEU A 231 -22.87 21.22 3.99
N TYR A 232 -22.48 21.89 5.09
CA TYR A 232 -21.78 21.26 6.22
C TYR A 232 -22.69 20.30 7.01
N ASP A 233 -24.00 20.53 6.99
CA ASP A 233 -25.01 19.64 7.57
C ASP A 233 -25.43 18.49 6.62
N CYS A 234 -24.70 18.26 5.52
CA CYS A 234 -24.89 17.09 4.67
C CYS A 234 -24.57 15.80 5.46
N THR A 235 -25.53 14.88 5.58
CA THR A 235 -25.32 13.65 6.38
C THR A 235 -24.74 12.49 5.57
N ALA A 236 -24.27 12.74 4.34
CA ALA A 236 -23.68 11.72 3.49
C ALA A 236 -22.28 11.34 4.00
N LYS A 237 -22.03 10.03 4.15
CA LYS A 237 -20.71 9.47 4.51
C LYS A 237 -20.06 8.65 3.39
N SER A 238 -20.64 8.71 2.20
CA SER A 238 -20.06 8.14 0.97
C SER A 238 -19.69 9.25 -0.02
N GLY A 239 -18.91 8.91 -1.05
CA GLY A 239 -18.21 9.91 -1.86
C GLY A 239 -16.98 10.46 -1.15
N VAL A 240 -16.63 11.72 -1.43
CA VAL A 240 -15.45 12.41 -0.89
C VAL A 240 -15.30 12.35 0.64
N PRO A 241 -16.35 12.52 1.49
CA PRO A 241 -16.16 12.49 2.95
C PRO A 241 -15.70 11.15 3.53
N ARG A 242 -15.83 10.05 2.77
CA ARG A 242 -15.73 8.68 3.27
C ARG A 242 -14.37 8.35 3.92
N LEU A 243 -13.28 8.87 3.36
CA LEU A 243 -11.90 8.58 3.77
C LEU A 243 -11.20 9.80 4.40
N LEU A 244 -11.89 10.92 4.57
CA LEU A 244 -11.34 12.08 5.29
C LEU A 244 -11.31 11.79 6.81
N PRO A 245 -10.32 12.31 7.55
CA PRO A 245 -10.29 12.19 9.01
C PRO A 245 -11.55 12.81 9.66
N GLU A 246 -12.11 12.19 10.71
CA GLU A 246 -13.36 12.66 11.33
C GLU A 246 -13.31 14.09 11.92
N SER A 247 -12.11 14.66 12.10
CA SER A 247 -11.90 16.05 12.48
C SER A 247 -12.11 17.06 11.34
N ILE A 248 -12.14 16.60 10.09
CA ILE A 248 -12.20 17.44 8.89
C ILE A 248 -13.64 17.75 8.53
N ARG A 249 -13.94 19.04 8.41
CA ARG A 249 -15.24 19.53 7.98
C ARG A 249 -15.29 19.63 6.47
N ILE A 250 -16.44 19.25 5.91
CA ILE A 250 -16.70 19.22 4.48
C ILE A 250 -18.09 19.82 4.23
N ALA A 251 -18.18 20.75 3.28
CA ALA A 251 -19.42 21.36 2.83
C ALA A 251 -19.71 20.88 1.41
N HIS A 252 -20.59 19.88 1.23
CA HIS A 252 -20.76 19.20 -0.05
C HIS A 252 -22.19 18.76 -0.35
N LYS A 253 -22.43 18.27 -1.58
CA LYS A 253 -23.67 17.60 -1.95
C LYS A 253 -23.43 16.41 -2.88
N THR A 254 -23.67 15.20 -2.36
CA THR A 254 -23.68 13.97 -3.16
C THR A 254 -24.90 13.82 -4.08
N GLY A 255 -24.79 12.95 -5.09
CA GLY A 255 -25.91 12.43 -5.85
C GLY A 255 -25.65 11.06 -6.49
N SER A 256 -26.57 10.12 -6.28
CA SER A 256 -26.48 8.76 -6.86
C SER A 256 -27.77 8.42 -7.62
N VAL A 257 -27.66 7.99 -8.87
CA VAL A 257 -28.80 7.47 -9.67
C VAL A 257 -28.30 6.45 -10.71
N GLY A 258 -28.85 5.24 -10.68
CA GLY A 258 -28.52 4.19 -11.66
C GLY A 258 -27.02 3.92 -11.79
N ASP A 259 -26.48 4.23 -12.96
CA ASP A 259 -25.09 4.08 -13.41
C ASP A 259 -24.17 5.26 -13.02
N SER A 260 -24.69 6.25 -12.29
CA SER A 260 -24.04 7.55 -12.09
C SER A 260 -23.91 7.90 -10.61
N ARG A 261 -22.74 8.40 -10.20
CA ARG A 261 -22.40 8.90 -8.84
C ARG A 261 -21.71 10.24 -8.95
N THR A 262 -22.07 11.20 -8.11
CA THR A 262 -21.58 12.57 -8.12
C THR A 262 -21.33 13.08 -6.71
N ASP A 263 -20.31 13.91 -6.55
CA ASP A 263 -20.05 14.65 -5.31
C ASP A 263 -19.29 15.95 -5.63
N ALA A 264 -19.69 17.07 -5.02
CA ALA A 264 -19.01 18.35 -5.18
C ALA A 264 -19.18 19.23 -3.94
N GLY A 265 -18.17 20.06 -3.66
CA GLY A 265 -18.15 20.89 -2.46
C GLY A 265 -16.79 21.46 -2.09
N LEU A 266 -16.62 21.70 -0.80
CA LEU A 266 -15.43 22.27 -0.16
C LEU A 266 -14.94 21.38 0.97
N ILE A 267 -13.64 21.08 1.02
CA ILE A 267 -12.95 20.46 2.16
C ILE A 267 -12.22 21.57 2.94
N ASP A 268 -12.46 21.67 4.25
CA ASP A 268 -11.71 22.59 5.12
C ASP A 268 -10.34 21.96 5.47
N THR A 269 -9.23 22.67 5.28
CA THR A 269 -7.88 22.25 5.74
C THR A 269 -7.21 23.33 6.59
N PRO A 270 -6.18 23.01 7.40
CA PRO A 270 -5.41 24.01 8.16
C PRO A 270 -4.77 25.11 7.30
N LYS A 271 -4.55 24.87 6.00
CA LYS A 271 -3.92 25.80 5.05
C LYS A 271 -4.94 26.55 4.17
N GLY A 272 -6.24 26.27 4.32
CA GLY A 272 -7.34 26.86 3.54
C GLY A 272 -8.26 25.79 2.92
N LYS A 273 -9.21 26.21 2.09
CA LYS A 273 -10.20 25.28 1.49
C LYS A 273 -9.75 24.71 0.16
N ILE A 274 -10.13 23.45 -0.09
CA ILE A 274 -10.06 22.79 -1.39
C ILE A 274 -11.49 22.72 -1.94
N ALA A 275 -11.74 23.32 -3.11
CA ALA A 275 -12.94 23.05 -3.87
C ALA A 275 -12.75 21.76 -4.70
N PHE A 276 -13.76 20.90 -4.74
CA PHE A 276 -13.74 19.65 -5.50
C PHE A 276 -15.05 19.41 -6.25
N CYS A 277 -14.96 18.68 -7.35
CA CYS A 277 -16.09 18.03 -8.00
C CYS A 277 -15.62 16.72 -8.64
N VAL A 278 -16.33 15.63 -8.36
CA VAL A 278 -16.16 14.30 -8.98
C VAL A 278 -17.50 13.89 -9.55
N LEU A 279 -17.54 13.64 -10.86
CA LEU A 279 -18.71 13.20 -11.59
C LEU A 279 -18.40 11.85 -12.26
N THR A 280 -19.30 10.88 -12.13
CA THR A 280 -19.20 9.59 -12.80
C THR A 280 -20.54 9.19 -13.41
N THR A 281 -20.49 8.54 -14.57
CA THR A 281 -21.67 8.06 -15.31
C THR A 281 -21.30 6.90 -16.21
N LYS A 282 -22.26 6.06 -16.61
CA LYS A 282 -22.02 4.78 -17.31
C LYS A 282 -21.07 3.86 -16.53
N ASN A 283 -21.14 3.88 -15.20
CA ASN A 283 -20.34 2.99 -14.37
C ASN A 283 -20.80 1.54 -14.55
N ASP A 284 -19.87 0.59 -14.73
CA ASP A 284 -20.20 -0.84 -14.75
C ASP A 284 -20.83 -1.30 -13.41
N ASP A 285 -20.45 -0.65 -12.31
CA ASP A 285 -20.96 -0.94 -10.98
C ASP A 285 -22.18 -0.08 -10.59
N HIS A 286 -23.34 -0.73 -10.58
CA HIS A 286 -24.64 -0.18 -10.19
C HIS A 286 -25.01 -0.40 -8.70
N SER A 287 -24.11 -0.92 -7.86
CA SER A 287 -24.36 -1.23 -6.44
C SER A 287 -24.81 -0.01 -5.63
N TRP A 288 -25.58 -0.27 -4.56
CA TRP A 288 -26.14 0.75 -3.65
C TRP A 288 -25.62 0.59 -2.21
N ASP A 289 -24.52 -0.14 -2.05
CA ASP A 289 -23.84 -0.35 -0.78
C ASP A 289 -22.46 0.33 -0.77
N ASP A 290 -21.82 0.26 0.39
CA ASP A 290 -20.55 0.90 0.69
C ASP A 290 -19.36 0.52 -0.21
N SER A 291 -19.46 -0.55 -1.01
CA SER A 291 -18.36 -0.98 -1.89
C SER A 291 -18.43 -0.42 -3.31
N ASN A 292 -19.38 0.48 -3.60
CA ASN A 292 -19.58 0.99 -4.96
C ASN A 292 -18.33 1.66 -5.55
N GLU A 293 -17.82 1.14 -6.67
CA GLU A 293 -16.51 1.54 -7.24
C GLU A 293 -16.39 3.05 -7.49
N ALA A 294 -17.47 3.73 -7.89
CA ALA A 294 -17.47 5.16 -8.12
C ALA A 294 -17.59 6.01 -6.84
N GLU A 295 -18.27 5.53 -5.79
CA GLU A 295 -18.26 6.21 -4.48
C GLU A 295 -16.92 5.98 -3.75
N LEU A 296 -16.19 4.90 -4.05
CA LEU A 296 -14.81 4.68 -3.63
C LEU A 296 -13.82 5.58 -4.39
N LEU A 297 -13.95 5.70 -5.72
CA LEU A 297 -13.13 6.60 -6.54
C LEU A 297 -13.19 8.04 -6.00
N ALA A 298 -14.39 8.55 -5.74
CA ALA A 298 -14.57 9.88 -5.15
C ALA A 298 -13.90 10.00 -3.77
N ALA A 299 -13.95 8.96 -2.94
CA ALA A 299 -13.30 8.94 -1.63
C ALA A 299 -11.77 8.94 -1.71
N GLU A 300 -11.18 8.11 -2.59
CA GLU A 300 -9.73 8.02 -2.80
C GLU A 300 -9.20 9.37 -3.36
N ILE A 301 -9.90 9.98 -4.33
CA ILE A 301 -9.58 11.33 -4.84
C ILE A 301 -9.70 12.40 -3.74
N GLY A 302 -10.72 12.31 -2.88
CA GLY A 302 -10.93 13.22 -1.76
C GLY A 302 -9.76 13.21 -0.76
N LEU A 303 -9.30 12.01 -0.38
CA LEU A 303 -8.16 11.83 0.51
C LEU A 303 -6.84 12.31 -0.12
N ILE A 304 -6.61 12.03 -1.41
CA ILE A 304 -5.44 12.52 -2.15
C ILE A 304 -5.41 14.05 -2.16
N ALA A 305 -6.54 14.69 -2.50
CA ALA A 305 -6.66 16.15 -2.51
C ALA A 305 -6.40 16.74 -1.12
N TYR A 306 -7.00 16.16 -0.07
CA TYR A 306 -6.78 16.58 1.31
C TYR A 306 -5.30 16.48 1.70
N ASN A 307 -4.67 15.32 1.55
CA ASN A 307 -3.29 15.09 1.96
C ASN A 307 -2.31 16.02 1.21
N TYR A 308 -2.51 16.19 -0.11
CA TYR A 308 -1.66 17.02 -0.96
C TYR A 308 -1.68 18.51 -0.53
N PHE A 309 -2.85 19.09 -0.26
CA PHE A 309 -2.98 20.51 0.08
C PHE A 309 -2.93 20.83 1.58
N ALA A 310 -3.40 19.93 2.44
CA ALA A 310 -3.18 20.06 3.89
C ALA A 310 -1.69 19.94 4.21
N GLY A 311 -0.94 19.11 3.48
CA GLY A 311 0.52 19.07 3.49
C GLY A 311 1.13 18.76 4.86
N ASP A 312 0.47 17.88 5.61
CA ASP A 312 1.06 17.12 6.72
C ASP A 312 1.38 15.73 6.15
N ALA A 313 2.66 15.41 5.94
CA ALA A 313 3.09 14.13 5.35
C ALA A 313 3.02 12.94 6.35
N GLU A 314 2.35 13.12 7.49
CA GLU A 314 2.27 12.17 8.60
C GLU A 314 0.80 11.89 9.03
N ALA A 315 -0.10 11.65 8.05
CA ALA A 315 -1.48 11.27 8.33
C ALA A 315 -2.08 10.34 7.26
N ALA A 316 -1.87 9.02 7.42
CA ALA A 316 -2.48 7.99 6.55
C ALA A 316 -3.08 6.80 7.34
N PRO A 317 -4.11 7.02 8.19
CA PRO A 317 -5.03 5.94 8.58
C PRO A 317 -5.84 5.45 7.36
N PRO A 318 -6.41 4.23 7.38
CA PRO A 318 -6.41 3.39 6.19
C PRO A 318 -7.55 3.64 5.20
N ALA A 319 -7.22 3.53 3.91
CA ALA A 319 -8.19 3.43 2.82
C ALA A 319 -8.91 2.07 2.84
N ILE A 320 -10.11 2.00 3.42
CA ILE A 320 -10.94 0.78 3.40
C ILE A 320 -12.40 1.07 2.99
N ALA A 321 -12.74 0.64 1.78
CA ALA A 321 -13.95 -0.16 1.54
C ALA A 321 -13.91 -0.92 0.20
N ARG A 322 -12.72 -1.31 -0.28
CA ARG A 322 -12.64 -2.33 -1.34
C ARG A 322 -13.18 -3.64 -0.78
N THR A 323 -14.18 -4.20 -1.46
CA THR A 323 -14.63 -5.58 -1.24
C THR A 323 -13.54 -6.51 -1.76
N LEU A 324 -12.81 -7.16 -0.85
CA LEU A 324 -11.75 -8.10 -1.23
C LEU A 324 -12.33 -9.50 -1.45
N LYS A 325 -11.85 -10.19 -2.48
CA LYS A 325 -12.23 -11.54 -2.91
C LYS A 325 -11.10 -12.09 -3.78
N ILE A 326 -11.20 -13.33 -4.27
CA ILE A 326 -10.17 -13.91 -5.13
C ILE A 326 -9.76 -12.96 -6.28
N GLY A 327 -8.44 -12.73 -6.38
CA GLY A 327 -7.83 -11.83 -7.36
C GLY A 327 -7.76 -10.34 -6.98
N ALA A 328 -8.12 -9.96 -5.74
CA ALA A 328 -7.80 -8.65 -5.19
C ALA A 328 -6.35 -8.63 -4.66
N ALA A 329 -5.65 -7.49 -4.76
CA ALA A 329 -4.25 -7.39 -4.34
C ALA A 329 -3.87 -6.04 -3.70
N GLY A 330 -2.72 -5.99 -3.03
CA GLY A 330 -2.07 -4.80 -2.46
C GLY A 330 -2.10 -4.72 -0.92
N ASP A 331 -1.59 -3.61 -0.37
CA ASP A 331 -1.36 -3.39 1.07
C ASP A 331 -2.58 -3.67 1.96
N LEU A 332 -3.79 -3.44 1.44
CA LEU A 332 -5.05 -3.73 2.14
C LEU A 332 -5.28 -5.24 2.32
N VAL A 333 -4.83 -6.06 1.36
CA VAL A 333 -4.80 -7.52 1.45
C VAL A 333 -3.69 -7.97 2.41
N GLU A 334 -2.53 -7.32 2.41
CA GLU A 334 -1.51 -7.61 3.43
C GLU A 334 -2.01 -7.32 4.85
N GLY A 335 -2.65 -6.17 5.06
CA GLY A 335 -3.27 -5.81 6.33
C GLY A 335 -4.31 -6.83 6.77
N LEU A 336 -5.17 -7.29 5.84
CA LEU A 336 -6.09 -8.40 6.06
C LEU A 336 -5.35 -9.68 6.47
N GLN A 337 -4.33 -10.10 5.72
CA GLN A 337 -3.56 -11.33 5.96
C GLN A 337 -2.86 -11.32 7.33
N ARG A 338 -2.19 -10.21 7.68
CA ARG A 338 -1.62 -9.94 9.01
C ARG A 338 -2.68 -10.08 10.10
N THR A 339 -3.86 -9.50 9.88
CA THR A 339 -4.97 -9.49 10.85
C THR A 339 -5.61 -10.87 11.04
N LEU A 340 -5.84 -11.62 9.95
CA LEU A 340 -6.34 -13.00 9.99
C LEU A 340 -5.36 -13.92 10.73
N ASN A 341 -4.05 -13.79 10.45
CA ASN A 341 -3.00 -14.53 11.15
C ASN A 341 -2.99 -14.29 12.67
N VAL A 342 -3.38 -13.10 13.13
CA VAL A 342 -3.44 -12.75 14.57
C VAL A 342 -4.78 -13.12 15.22
N ARG A 343 -5.91 -13.01 14.51
CA ARG A 343 -7.26 -13.02 15.11
C ARG A 343 -8.09 -14.29 14.87
N LEU A 344 -7.84 -15.04 13.80
CA LEU A 344 -8.44 -16.37 13.59
C LEU A 344 -7.76 -17.41 14.50
N LYS A 345 -8.54 -18.31 15.12
CA LYS A 345 -8.05 -19.32 16.06
C LYS A 345 -8.52 -20.74 15.69
N PRO A 346 -7.60 -21.70 15.47
CA PRO A 346 -6.13 -21.54 15.42
C PRO A 346 -5.69 -20.62 14.27
N SER A 347 -4.52 -20.00 14.42
CA SER A 347 -3.97 -19.12 13.36
C SER A 347 -3.81 -19.90 12.05
N PRO A 348 -4.25 -19.34 10.90
CA PRO A 348 -4.18 -20.02 9.62
C PRO A 348 -2.75 -20.08 9.06
N ASN A 349 -1.82 -19.25 9.56
CA ASN A 349 -0.44 -19.12 9.08
C ASN A 349 -0.35 -18.89 7.55
N ILE A 350 -1.28 -18.09 7.01
CA ILE A 350 -1.22 -17.65 5.61
C ILE A 350 -0.02 -16.71 5.40
N SER A 351 0.47 -16.67 4.17
CA SER A 351 1.52 -15.72 3.80
C SER A 351 0.95 -14.29 3.83
N VAL A 352 1.85 -13.33 4.04
CA VAL A 352 1.55 -11.89 3.91
C VAL A 352 2.30 -11.46 2.66
N ASP A 353 1.62 -11.58 1.53
CA ASP A 353 2.18 -11.51 0.17
C ASP A 353 1.42 -10.52 -0.73
N GLY A 354 0.34 -9.93 -0.18
CA GLY A 354 -0.50 -8.96 -0.85
C GLY A 354 -1.49 -9.55 -1.85
N ASP A 355 -1.61 -10.88 -1.97
CA ASP A 355 -2.56 -11.54 -2.88
C ASP A 355 -3.74 -12.19 -2.15
N PHE A 356 -4.95 -11.92 -2.66
CA PHE A 356 -6.14 -12.63 -2.24
C PHE A 356 -6.26 -13.93 -3.04
N GLY A 357 -5.32 -14.84 -2.82
CA GLY A 357 -5.37 -16.20 -3.36
C GLY A 357 -6.31 -17.11 -2.57
N PRO A 358 -6.47 -18.38 -3.00
CA PRO A 358 -7.32 -19.37 -2.32
C PRO A 358 -6.98 -19.63 -0.85
N ASN A 359 -5.74 -19.35 -0.42
CA ASN A 359 -5.32 -19.43 0.98
C ASN A 359 -5.92 -18.27 1.80
N THR A 360 -5.86 -17.05 1.27
CA THR A 360 -6.49 -15.85 1.85
C THR A 360 -8.01 -16.04 1.90
N GLU A 361 -8.63 -16.52 0.81
CA GLU A 361 -10.06 -16.88 0.78
C GLU A 361 -10.43 -17.95 1.83
N SER A 362 -9.63 -19.02 1.95
CA SER A 362 -9.89 -20.09 2.94
C SER A 362 -9.81 -19.59 4.38
N ALA A 363 -8.85 -18.71 4.69
CA ALA A 363 -8.75 -18.05 5.99
C ALA A 363 -9.90 -17.06 6.22
N VAL A 364 -10.36 -16.37 5.17
CA VAL A 364 -11.54 -15.51 5.19
C VAL A 364 -12.81 -16.30 5.52
N ILE A 365 -13.06 -17.41 4.82
CA ILE A 365 -14.17 -18.35 5.07
C ILE A 365 -14.11 -18.90 6.51
N ALA A 366 -12.91 -19.19 7.02
CA ALA A 366 -12.72 -19.68 8.39
C ALA A 366 -13.02 -18.59 9.45
N PHE A 367 -12.61 -17.34 9.21
CA PHE A 367 -12.94 -16.20 10.08
C PHE A 367 -14.44 -15.85 10.05
N GLN A 368 -15.07 -15.88 8.88
CA GLN A 368 -16.52 -15.73 8.75
C GLN A 368 -17.27 -16.76 9.60
N LYS A 369 -16.83 -18.03 9.60
CA LYS A 369 -17.38 -19.09 10.46
C LYS A 369 -17.11 -18.86 11.95
N GLN A 370 -15.96 -18.29 12.33
CA GLN A 370 -15.65 -17.95 13.72
C GLN A 370 -16.60 -16.86 14.25
N GLU A 371 -16.81 -15.80 13.48
CA GLU A 371 -17.62 -14.64 13.86
C GLU A 371 -19.12 -14.77 13.49
N SER A 372 -19.56 -15.98 13.09
CA SER A 372 -20.96 -16.28 12.72
C SER A 372 -21.53 -15.45 11.55
N LEU A 373 -20.67 -15.08 10.60
CA LEU A 373 -21.03 -14.43 9.33
C LEU A 373 -21.33 -15.44 8.22
N GLU A 374 -21.83 -14.97 7.08
CA GLU A 374 -22.00 -15.81 5.89
C GLU A 374 -20.62 -16.23 5.34
N PRO A 375 -20.36 -17.55 5.15
CA PRO A 375 -19.03 -18.07 4.78
C PRO A 375 -18.80 -18.00 3.26
N ASN A 376 -18.87 -16.80 2.69
CA ASN A 376 -18.89 -16.54 1.26
C ASN A 376 -17.50 -16.30 0.60
N GLY A 377 -16.42 -16.21 1.38
CA GLY A 377 -15.06 -15.96 0.84
C GLY A 377 -14.73 -14.50 0.51
N VAL A 378 -15.67 -13.59 0.76
CA VAL A 378 -15.59 -12.17 0.42
C VAL A 378 -15.46 -11.32 1.69
N VAL A 379 -14.43 -10.47 1.75
CA VAL A 379 -14.28 -9.47 2.81
C VAL A 379 -15.12 -8.25 2.45
N ASP A 380 -16.41 -8.38 2.73
CA ASP A 380 -17.41 -7.31 2.63
C ASP A 380 -17.41 -6.39 3.88
N ARG A 381 -18.34 -5.43 3.92
CA ARG A 381 -18.50 -4.49 5.04
C ARG A 381 -18.81 -5.16 6.39
N GLN A 382 -19.58 -6.25 6.41
CA GLN A 382 -19.87 -6.98 7.65
C GLN A 382 -18.62 -7.67 8.16
N MET A 383 -17.85 -8.28 7.25
CA MET A 383 -16.59 -8.90 7.61
C MET A 383 -15.55 -7.87 8.07
N TRP A 384 -15.35 -6.76 7.37
CA TRP A 384 -14.45 -5.69 7.83
C TRP A 384 -14.80 -5.21 9.25
N LYS A 385 -16.10 -5.07 9.55
CA LYS A 385 -16.58 -4.70 10.88
C LYS A 385 -16.28 -5.77 11.96
N ALA A 386 -16.39 -7.05 11.62
CA ALA A 386 -16.07 -8.16 12.53
C ALA A 386 -14.55 -8.36 12.70
N LEU A 387 -13.77 -8.09 11.64
CA LEU A 387 -12.31 -8.14 11.65
C LEU A 387 -11.74 -7.12 12.65
N GLY A 388 -12.34 -5.93 12.72
CA GLY A 388 -11.86 -4.78 13.49
C GLY A 388 -10.70 -4.04 12.80
N PRO A 389 -10.11 -3.01 13.46
CA PRO A 389 -8.99 -2.24 12.91
C PRO A 389 -7.84 -3.14 12.48
N LEU A 390 -7.27 -2.94 11.29
CA LEU A 390 -6.19 -3.78 10.78
C LEU A 390 -4.98 -3.82 11.74
N VAL A 391 -4.24 -4.93 11.71
CA VAL A 391 -2.93 -5.05 12.38
C VAL A 391 -1.91 -4.25 11.56
N ASP A 392 -1.89 -2.95 11.82
CA ASP A 392 -0.99 -1.98 11.21
C ASP A 392 0.33 -1.91 11.98
N GLU A 393 1.27 -2.76 11.57
CA GLU A 393 2.70 -2.56 11.81
C GLU A 393 3.39 -2.10 10.51
N SER A 394 2.92 -0.98 9.96
CA SER A 394 3.72 -0.16 9.05
C SER A 394 4.93 0.43 9.81
N GLU A 395 5.98 -0.37 9.99
CA GLU A 395 7.31 0.19 10.21
C GLU A 395 7.64 1.06 8.98
N ALA A 396 7.76 2.38 9.17
CA ALA A 396 8.36 3.25 8.18
C ALA A 396 9.71 2.65 7.74
N ILE A 397 9.97 2.61 6.42
CA ILE A 397 11.13 1.88 5.88
C ILE A 397 12.41 2.43 6.53
N PRO A 398 13.08 1.65 7.39
CA PRO A 398 14.21 2.14 8.16
C PRO A 398 15.36 2.48 7.24
N THR A 399 15.99 3.63 7.49
CA THR A 399 17.13 4.10 6.71
C THR A 399 18.28 3.09 6.76
N VAL A 400 19.21 3.19 5.80
CA VAL A 400 20.44 2.39 5.79
C VAL A 400 21.22 2.53 7.12
N ALA A 401 21.16 3.69 7.77
CA ALA A 401 21.78 3.92 9.08
C ALA A 401 21.09 3.15 10.22
N GLU A 402 19.75 3.09 10.24
CA GLU A 402 18.99 2.32 11.23
C GLU A 402 19.11 0.81 11.00
N ILE A 403 19.15 0.38 9.74
CA ILE A 403 19.50 -1.01 9.35
C ILE A 403 20.90 -1.38 9.86
N ALA A 404 21.90 -0.50 9.68
CA ALA A 404 23.26 -0.72 10.18
C ALA A 404 23.29 -0.80 11.72
N ALA A 405 22.65 0.15 12.42
CA ALA A 405 22.58 0.14 13.89
C ALA A 405 21.92 -1.14 14.43
N VAL A 406 20.84 -1.62 13.80
CA VAL A 406 20.18 -2.89 14.17
C VAL A 406 21.06 -4.12 13.85
N ASN A 407 21.97 -4.05 12.89
CA ASN A 407 22.92 -5.13 12.60
C ASN A 407 24.10 -5.16 13.60
N GLU A 408 24.52 -4.00 14.11
CA GLU A 408 25.61 -3.85 15.08
C GLU A 408 25.17 -4.12 16.53
N GLU A 409 23.96 -3.71 16.92
CA GLU A 409 23.43 -3.92 18.26
C GLU A 409 23.35 -5.42 18.61
N LYS A 410 23.95 -5.83 19.74
CA LYS A 410 23.84 -7.19 20.28
C LYS A 410 23.72 -7.17 21.80
N LEU A 411 22.84 -8.04 22.33
CA LEU A 411 22.75 -8.36 23.74
C LEU A 411 23.99 -9.19 24.17
N PRO A 412 24.49 -9.02 25.41
CA PRO A 412 25.67 -9.73 25.89
C PRO A 412 25.61 -11.26 25.78
N ARG A 413 26.78 -11.89 25.61
CA ARG A 413 26.96 -13.36 25.64
C ARG A 413 26.29 -13.99 26.86
N GLU A 414 25.59 -15.11 26.66
CA GLU A 414 24.92 -15.83 27.75
C GLU A 414 25.92 -16.54 28.69
N PRO A 415 25.61 -16.71 29.98
CA PRO A 415 26.45 -17.47 30.91
C PRO A 415 26.44 -18.96 30.58
N LEU A 416 27.58 -19.65 30.73
CA LEU A 416 27.73 -21.09 30.50
C LEU A 416 27.16 -21.91 31.68
N THR A 417 25.86 -21.77 31.92
CA THR A 417 25.15 -22.43 33.03
C THR A 417 23.80 -22.99 32.59
N GLY A 418 23.39 -24.08 33.23
CA GLY A 418 22.14 -24.80 32.97
C GLY A 418 22.36 -26.18 32.32
N PRO A 419 21.43 -27.13 32.52
CA PRO A 419 21.49 -28.45 31.88
C PRO A 419 21.08 -28.40 30.39
N PRO A 420 21.55 -29.35 29.55
CA PRO A 420 21.13 -29.48 28.15
C PRO A 420 19.73 -30.12 28.02
N ILE A 421 18.71 -29.48 28.62
CA ILE A 421 17.31 -29.90 28.44
C ILE A 421 16.85 -29.42 27.06
N VAL A 422 16.33 -30.34 26.25
CA VAL A 422 15.85 -30.07 24.88
C VAL A 422 14.52 -30.74 24.61
N THR A 423 13.80 -30.26 23.59
CA THR A 423 12.55 -30.83 23.09
C THR A 423 12.66 -31.46 21.69
N CYS A 424 13.73 -31.15 20.95
CA CYS A 424 14.04 -31.76 19.66
C CYS A 424 14.43 -33.25 19.79
N PRO A 425 13.94 -34.14 18.91
CA PRO A 425 14.26 -35.56 18.91
C PRO A 425 15.65 -35.90 18.34
N ALA A 426 16.29 -34.97 17.62
CA ALA A 426 17.64 -35.15 17.09
C ALA A 426 18.39 -33.82 17.07
N TRP A 427 19.66 -33.86 17.50
CA TRP A 427 20.56 -32.70 17.52
C TRP A 427 22.03 -33.13 17.48
N CYS A 428 22.91 -32.27 16.97
CA CYS A 428 24.36 -32.50 17.03
C CYS A 428 25.16 -31.19 16.96
N PHE A 429 26.42 -31.23 17.38
CA PHE A 429 27.36 -30.11 17.40
C PHE A 429 28.73 -30.54 16.89
N VAL A 430 29.29 -29.79 15.94
CA VAL A 430 30.63 -30.01 15.36
C VAL A 430 31.52 -28.79 15.53
N ASP A 431 32.82 -29.00 15.74
CA ASP A 431 33.84 -27.96 15.58
C ASP A 431 33.97 -27.55 14.10
N VAL A 432 34.00 -26.24 13.83
CA VAL A 432 33.99 -25.75 12.44
C VAL A 432 35.30 -26.01 11.70
N LYS A 433 36.43 -25.99 12.42
CA LYS A 433 37.78 -26.05 11.87
C LYS A 433 38.22 -27.48 11.56
N THR A 434 37.81 -28.45 12.36
CA THR A 434 38.18 -29.88 12.22
C THR A 434 37.04 -30.75 11.70
N GLY A 435 35.78 -30.30 11.84
CA GLY A 435 34.61 -31.13 11.58
C GLY A 435 34.37 -32.23 12.63
N THR A 436 35.08 -32.20 13.76
CA THR A 436 34.92 -33.19 14.83
C THR A 436 33.57 -33.04 15.51
N MET A 437 32.84 -34.15 15.66
CA MET A 437 31.61 -34.19 16.46
C MET A 437 31.96 -34.03 17.96
N LEU A 438 31.37 -33.01 18.59
CA LEU A 438 31.62 -32.66 19.99
C LEU A 438 30.55 -33.27 20.91
N ALA A 439 29.29 -33.25 20.47
CA ALA A 439 28.16 -33.90 21.14
C ALA A 439 26.95 -34.04 20.20
N GLY A 440 26.12 -35.05 20.42
CA GLY A 440 24.86 -35.23 19.69
C GLY A 440 23.91 -36.22 20.36
N ASP A 441 22.70 -36.30 19.82
CA ASP A 441 21.71 -37.34 20.09
C ASP A 441 20.91 -37.64 18.80
N ASN A 442 20.68 -38.93 18.54
CA ASN A 442 20.02 -39.46 17.34
C ASN A 442 20.56 -38.88 16.02
N GLU A 443 21.89 -38.85 15.88
CA GLU A 443 22.63 -38.12 14.83
C GLU A 443 22.21 -38.47 13.39
N HIS A 444 21.83 -39.73 13.16
CA HIS A 444 21.35 -40.26 11.88
C HIS A 444 19.81 -40.42 11.80
N MET A 445 19.03 -39.74 12.65
CA MET A 445 17.57 -39.74 12.53
C MET A 445 17.13 -39.00 11.26
N ILE A 446 16.61 -39.74 10.29
CA ILE A 446 16.03 -39.19 9.05
C ILE A 446 14.81 -38.33 9.39
N ARG A 447 14.82 -37.06 8.96
CA ARG A 447 13.74 -36.08 9.17
C ARG A 447 13.58 -35.15 7.96
N ASP A 448 12.42 -34.50 7.81
CA ASP A 448 12.27 -33.36 6.90
C ASP A 448 13.23 -32.21 7.33
N PRO A 449 14.07 -31.66 6.42
CA PRO A 449 14.91 -30.50 6.70
C PRO A 449 14.11 -29.20 6.91
N ALA A 450 12.93 -29.09 6.28
CA ALA A 450 12.27 -27.82 6.01
C ALA A 450 13.25 -26.81 5.34
N SER A 451 13.08 -25.51 5.60
CA SER A 451 13.85 -24.43 4.98
C SER A 451 15.35 -24.39 5.29
N THR A 452 15.92 -25.35 6.06
CA THR A 452 17.38 -25.53 6.13
C THR A 452 17.94 -26.03 4.81
N THR A 453 17.11 -26.65 3.95
CA THR A 453 17.38 -26.96 2.53
C THR A 453 18.03 -25.78 1.79
N LYS A 454 17.64 -24.54 2.10
CA LYS A 454 18.16 -23.33 1.46
C LYS A 454 19.66 -23.09 1.68
N ILE A 455 20.28 -23.75 2.66
CA ILE A 455 21.74 -23.76 2.81
C ILE A 455 22.38 -24.43 1.59
N MET A 456 21.82 -25.53 1.07
CA MET A 456 22.32 -26.19 -0.15
C MET A 456 22.10 -25.32 -1.39
N THR A 457 20.94 -24.65 -1.49
CA THR A 457 20.67 -23.70 -2.58
C THR A 457 21.66 -22.53 -2.59
N ALA A 458 21.93 -21.92 -1.44
CA ALA A 458 22.95 -20.88 -1.32
C ALA A 458 24.35 -21.42 -1.59
N TYR A 459 24.68 -22.61 -1.08
CA TYR A 459 25.99 -23.24 -1.26
C TYR A 459 26.28 -23.53 -2.74
N LEU A 460 25.31 -24.03 -3.52
CA LEU A 460 25.48 -24.23 -4.96
C LEU A 460 25.73 -22.93 -5.72
N VAL A 461 24.93 -21.88 -5.47
CA VAL A 461 25.08 -20.58 -6.13
C VAL A 461 26.43 -19.94 -5.78
N LEU A 462 26.88 -20.06 -4.53
CA LEU A 462 28.18 -19.52 -4.09
C LEU A 462 29.37 -20.37 -4.57
N LYS A 463 29.27 -21.71 -4.61
CA LYS A 463 30.26 -22.62 -5.20
C LYS A 463 30.46 -22.31 -6.69
N TYR A 464 29.39 -22.00 -7.43
CA TYR A 464 29.50 -21.52 -8.81
C TYR A 464 30.16 -20.13 -8.88
N ALA A 465 29.77 -19.20 -7.99
CA ALA A 465 30.30 -17.84 -7.97
C ALA A 465 31.77 -17.72 -7.47
N GLU A 466 32.34 -18.78 -6.90
CA GLU A 466 33.78 -18.86 -6.57
C GLU A 466 34.65 -18.90 -7.84
N ASP A 467 34.21 -19.60 -8.89
CA ASP A 467 34.82 -19.59 -10.23
C ASP A 467 34.25 -18.46 -11.14
N HIS A 468 33.00 -18.05 -10.90
CA HIS A 468 32.25 -17.06 -11.70
C HIS A 468 31.76 -15.86 -10.87
N PRO A 469 32.64 -14.97 -10.39
CA PRO A 469 32.27 -13.85 -9.51
C PRO A 469 31.26 -12.88 -10.14
N GLU A 470 31.25 -12.73 -11.48
CA GLU A 470 30.26 -11.95 -12.23
C GLU A 470 28.82 -12.45 -12.05
N ALA A 471 28.63 -13.71 -11.63
CA ALA A 471 27.32 -14.28 -11.40
C ALA A 471 26.55 -13.57 -10.27
N LEU A 472 27.25 -13.02 -9.26
CA LEU A 472 26.61 -12.31 -8.14
C LEU A 472 26.04 -10.95 -8.59
N GLU A 473 26.79 -10.20 -9.38
CA GLU A 473 26.37 -8.89 -9.93
C GLU A 473 25.30 -9.04 -11.03
N SER A 474 25.18 -10.23 -11.64
CA SER A 474 24.27 -10.44 -12.76
C SER A 474 22.79 -10.35 -12.32
N THR A 475 22.02 -9.48 -12.99
CA THR A 475 20.59 -9.30 -12.76
C THR A 475 19.80 -10.60 -12.90
N ILE A 476 18.81 -10.81 -12.04
CA ILE A 476 17.81 -11.87 -12.14
C ILE A 476 16.41 -11.24 -12.12
N THR A 477 15.58 -11.59 -13.11
CA THR A 477 14.17 -11.21 -13.17
C THR A 477 13.31 -12.37 -12.64
N PHE A 478 12.33 -12.08 -11.79
CA PHE A 478 11.45 -13.08 -11.23
C PHE A 478 10.45 -13.61 -12.26
N SER A 479 10.35 -14.95 -12.33
CA SER A 479 9.34 -15.66 -13.11
C SER A 479 8.00 -15.70 -12.36
N GLN A 480 6.90 -15.99 -13.06
CA GLN A 480 5.63 -16.28 -12.41
C GLN A 480 5.72 -17.51 -11.49
N ARG A 481 6.50 -18.53 -11.87
CA ARG A 481 6.76 -19.72 -11.03
C ARG A 481 7.41 -19.34 -9.70
N ALA A 482 8.32 -18.36 -9.69
CA ALA A 482 8.94 -17.87 -8.47
C ALA A 482 7.92 -17.15 -7.56
N ASP A 483 7.17 -16.17 -8.08
CA ASP A 483 6.16 -15.42 -7.32
C ASP A 483 5.04 -16.34 -6.78
N ASP A 484 4.54 -17.27 -7.60
CA ASP A 484 3.52 -18.28 -7.23
C ASP A 484 4.01 -19.29 -6.16
N THR A 485 5.29 -19.27 -5.76
CA THR A 485 5.85 -20.26 -4.83
C THR A 485 5.44 -19.98 -3.37
N SER A 486 4.29 -20.55 -3.01
CA SER A 486 3.67 -20.47 -1.68
C SER A 486 4.62 -20.66 -0.48
N GLY A 487 4.32 -19.97 0.63
CA GLY A 487 5.02 -20.06 1.91
C GLY A 487 5.85 -18.81 2.21
N SER A 488 6.92 -18.93 3.00
CA SER A 488 7.83 -17.82 3.27
C SER A 488 8.34 -17.22 1.96
N THR A 489 8.27 -15.90 1.83
CA THR A 489 8.55 -15.17 0.58
C THR A 489 9.61 -14.09 0.82
N SER A 490 10.38 -13.74 -0.21
CA SER A 490 11.20 -12.53 -0.32
C SER A 490 10.40 -11.31 -0.74
N ALA A 491 9.10 -11.48 -1.06
CA ALA A 491 8.15 -10.47 -1.50
C ALA A 491 8.54 -9.73 -2.78
N VAL A 492 9.40 -10.33 -3.62
CA VAL A 492 9.73 -9.87 -4.98
C VAL A 492 8.73 -10.50 -5.96
N LYS A 493 8.20 -9.70 -6.89
CA LYS A 493 7.07 -10.06 -7.76
C LYS A 493 7.50 -10.42 -9.18
N ALA A 494 6.66 -11.15 -9.90
CA ALA A 494 6.91 -11.53 -11.29
C ALA A 494 7.18 -10.29 -12.16
N GLY A 495 8.28 -10.30 -12.92
CA GLY A 495 8.73 -9.15 -13.71
C GLY A 495 9.49 -8.06 -12.92
N GLU A 496 9.74 -8.25 -11.62
CA GLU A 496 10.75 -7.48 -10.87
C GLU A 496 12.13 -8.13 -10.96
N GLN A 497 13.16 -7.32 -10.74
CA GLN A 497 14.55 -7.70 -10.89
C GLN A 497 15.47 -7.00 -9.88
N LEU A 498 16.57 -7.70 -9.56
CA LEU A 498 17.64 -7.33 -8.63
C LEU A 498 18.91 -8.16 -8.95
N THR A 499 20.02 -7.96 -8.24
CA THR A 499 21.21 -8.81 -8.40
C THR A 499 21.06 -10.16 -7.70
N VAL A 500 21.85 -11.16 -8.11
CA VAL A 500 21.92 -12.45 -7.40
C VAL A 500 22.53 -12.27 -5.99
N GLY A 501 23.51 -11.38 -5.84
CA GLY A 501 24.13 -11.05 -4.56
C GLY A 501 23.13 -10.52 -3.52
N GLU A 502 22.21 -9.65 -3.96
CA GLU A 502 21.07 -9.21 -3.13
C GLU A 502 20.08 -10.35 -2.88
N LEU A 503 19.69 -11.10 -3.91
CA LEU A 503 18.68 -12.15 -3.80
C LEU A 503 19.07 -13.27 -2.80
N LEU A 504 20.36 -13.52 -2.58
CA LEU A 504 20.82 -14.44 -1.54
C LEU A 504 20.44 -13.99 -0.11
N TYR A 505 20.28 -12.67 0.14
CA TYR A 505 19.69 -12.20 1.40
C TYR A 505 18.18 -12.53 1.47
N GLY A 506 17.44 -12.37 0.37
CA GLY A 506 16.03 -12.76 0.27
C GLY A 506 15.79 -14.26 0.45
N LEU A 507 16.73 -15.09 -0.03
CA LEU A 507 16.76 -16.53 0.23
C LEU A 507 16.94 -16.85 1.72
N LEU A 508 17.92 -16.22 2.38
CA LEU A 508 18.43 -16.68 3.67
C LEU A 508 17.79 -15.97 4.88
N LEU A 509 17.54 -14.67 4.83
CA LEU A 509 17.00 -13.88 5.95
C LEU A 509 15.50 -14.15 6.20
N PRO A 510 14.55 -13.77 5.31
CA PRO A 510 13.12 -14.00 5.50
C PRO A 510 12.72 -15.44 5.14
N SER A 511 13.66 -16.23 4.59
CA SER A 511 13.48 -17.61 4.15
C SER A 511 12.71 -17.78 2.82
N GLY A 512 12.83 -16.84 1.87
CA GLY A 512 12.05 -16.79 0.62
C GLY A 512 12.11 -18.05 -0.25
N ASN A 513 10.96 -18.70 -0.44
CA ASN A 513 10.78 -19.88 -1.29
C ASN A 513 10.85 -19.48 -2.78
N ASP A 514 10.17 -18.39 -3.12
CA ASP A 514 10.26 -17.61 -4.35
C ASP A 514 11.71 -17.32 -4.79
N ALA A 515 12.53 -16.74 -3.91
CA ALA A 515 13.95 -16.48 -4.15
C ALA A 515 14.73 -17.79 -4.43
N SER A 516 14.35 -18.87 -3.75
CA SER A 516 14.91 -20.20 -3.95
C SER A 516 14.53 -20.84 -5.29
N VAL A 517 13.36 -20.51 -5.84
CA VAL A 517 12.93 -20.97 -7.17
C VAL A 517 13.60 -20.15 -8.25
N ALA A 518 13.60 -18.82 -8.15
CA ALA A 518 14.29 -17.95 -9.09
C ALA A 518 15.79 -18.30 -9.21
N LEU A 519 16.50 -18.48 -8.08
CA LEU A 519 17.91 -18.91 -8.11
C LEU A 519 18.09 -20.29 -8.74
N ALA A 520 17.21 -21.26 -8.48
CA ALA A 520 17.28 -22.58 -9.10
C ALA A 520 17.03 -22.54 -10.62
N GLU A 521 16.03 -21.76 -11.07
CA GLU A 521 15.75 -21.53 -12.49
C GLU A 521 16.91 -20.84 -13.21
N LYS A 522 17.62 -19.90 -12.57
CA LYS A 522 18.76 -19.21 -13.17
C LYS A 522 20.03 -20.08 -13.21
N PHE A 523 20.31 -20.86 -12.17
CA PHE A 523 21.60 -21.53 -12.02
C PHE A 523 21.64 -23.01 -12.41
N GLY A 524 20.51 -23.71 -12.55
CA GLY A 524 20.54 -25.15 -12.78
C GLY A 524 21.15 -25.58 -14.12
N GLU A 525 20.83 -24.89 -15.22
CA GLU A 525 21.49 -25.11 -16.52
C GLU A 525 22.97 -24.66 -16.52
N LEU A 526 23.36 -23.71 -15.68
CA LEU A 526 24.76 -23.27 -15.54
C LEU A 526 25.61 -24.27 -14.73
N ILE A 527 25.05 -24.86 -13.69
CA ILE A 527 25.73 -25.81 -12.78
C ILE A 527 25.69 -27.24 -13.33
N ASN A 528 24.64 -27.60 -14.07
CA ASN A 528 24.40 -28.94 -14.58
C ASN A 528 23.85 -28.90 -16.03
N PRO A 529 24.68 -28.48 -17.01
CA PRO A 529 24.23 -28.25 -18.38
C PRO A 529 23.73 -29.52 -19.07
N ASP A 530 24.37 -30.67 -18.82
CA ASP A 530 24.02 -31.98 -19.40
C ASP A 530 22.87 -32.70 -18.66
N GLY A 531 22.27 -32.08 -17.65
CA GLY A 531 21.20 -32.68 -16.84
C GLY A 531 19.86 -32.81 -17.57
N GLU A 532 19.07 -33.82 -17.21
CA GLU A 532 17.69 -33.97 -17.69
C GLU A 532 16.73 -32.96 -17.02
N GLY A 533 15.70 -32.54 -17.76
CA GLY A 533 14.63 -31.65 -17.27
C GLY A 533 14.84 -30.16 -17.59
N ASP A 534 14.00 -29.31 -16.99
CA ASP A 534 14.18 -27.85 -17.05
C ASP A 534 15.34 -27.38 -16.16
N SER A 535 15.68 -26.10 -16.19
CA SER A 535 16.78 -25.57 -15.35
C SER A 535 16.54 -25.82 -13.84
N TYR A 536 15.30 -25.70 -13.36
CA TYR A 536 14.98 -26.01 -11.97
C TYR A 536 15.23 -27.49 -11.65
N ASP A 537 14.78 -28.41 -12.50
CA ASP A 537 15.01 -29.85 -12.34
C ASP A 537 16.52 -30.17 -12.27
N ARG A 538 17.31 -29.58 -13.18
CA ARG A 538 18.77 -29.73 -13.21
C ARG A 538 19.45 -29.19 -11.96
N PHE A 539 18.91 -28.12 -11.36
CA PHE A 539 19.35 -27.62 -10.06
C PHE A 539 19.04 -28.62 -8.93
N ILE A 540 17.85 -29.23 -8.92
CA ILE A 540 17.52 -30.25 -7.90
C ILE A 540 18.41 -31.49 -8.04
N ALA A 541 18.76 -31.89 -9.27
CA ALA A 541 19.79 -32.93 -9.49
C ALA A 541 21.13 -32.52 -8.88
N ALA A 542 21.64 -31.32 -9.21
CA ALA A 542 22.90 -30.79 -8.66
C ALA A 542 22.92 -30.70 -7.13
N MET A 543 21.78 -30.41 -6.47
CA MET A 543 21.65 -30.44 -5.01
C MET A 543 21.83 -31.86 -4.44
N ASN A 544 21.29 -32.88 -5.10
CA ASN A 544 21.44 -34.28 -4.69
C ASN A 544 22.83 -34.84 -5.01
N ASP A 545 23.47 -34.40 -6.09
CA ASP A 545 24.84 -34.80 -6.41
C ASP A 545 25.87 -34.13 -5.50
N THR A 546 25.69 -32.84 -5.19
CA THR A 546 26.50 -32.13 -4.18
C THR A 546 26.33 -32.74 -2.78
N ALA A 547 25.15 -33.24 -2.42
CA ALA A 547 24.98 -34.00 -1.18
C ALA A 547 25.89 -35.25 -1.14
N LYS A 548 25.98 -36.00 -2.25
CA LYS A 548 26.89 -37.17 -2.37
C LYS A 548 28.36 -36.74 -2.31
N GLU A 549 28.75 -35.67 -3.01
CA GLU A 549 30.12 -35.12 -2.98
C GLU A 549 30.57 -34.77 -1.55
N LEU A 550 29.67 -34.18 -0.75
CA LEU A 550 29.94 -33.81 0.64
C LEU A 550 29.82 -34.98 1.63
N GLY A 551 29.41 -36.17 1.18
CA GLY A 551 29.22 -37.34 2.04
C GLY A 551 27.92 -37.32 2.87
N MET A 552 26.93 -36.50 2.48
CA MET A 552 25.61 -36.41 3.11
C MET A 552 24.72 -37.59 2.66
N VAL A 553 25.05 -38.79 3.13
CA VAL A 553 24.50 -40.06 2.61
C VAL A 553 23.04 -40.32 2.97
N ASP A 554 22.51 -39.67 4.01
CA ASP A 554 21.13 -39.82 4.48
C ASP A 554 20.20 -38.68 3.98
N THR A 555 20.71 -37.82 3.08
CA THR A 555 20.00 -36.64 2.55
C THR A 555 19.48 -36.86 1.12
N GLY A 556 18.28 -36.35 0.85
CA GLY A 556 17.71 -36.28 -0.49
C GLY A 556 16.82 -35.05 -0.67
N TYR A 557 17.03 -34.31 -1.75
CA TYR A 557 16.27 -33.09 -2.06
C TYR A 557 15.25 -33.32 -3.19
N ARG A 558 14.10 -32.67 -3.10
CA ARG A 558 12.98 -32.74 -4.06
C ARG A 558 12.49 -31.35 -4.53
N ASN A 559 13.03 -30.29 -3.93
CA ASN A 559 12.81 -28.89 -4.28
C ASN A 559 13.92 -28.03 -3.65
N SER A 560 14.11 -26.79 -4.11
CA SER A 560 15.18 -25.92 -3.59
C SER A 560 14.83 -25.27 -2.25
N HIS A 561 13.54 -25.03 -1.99
CA HIS A 561 13.10 -24.19 -0.87
C HIS A 561 12.90 -24.94 0.46
N GLY A 562 12.68 -26.24 0.43
CA GLY A 562 12.41 -27.06 1.62
C GLY A 562 10.93 -27.10 2.04
N LEU A 563 9.99 -27.09 1.10
CA LEU A 563 8.62 -27.52 1.41
C LEU A 563 8.58 -29.05 1.46
N THR A 564 7.77 -29.63 2.34
CA THR A 564 7.66 -31.09 2.49
C THR A 564 7.24 -31.76 1.18
N ALA A 565 8.05 -32.72 0.73
CA ALA A 565 7.77 -33.59 -0.41
C ALA A 565 8.27 -35.01 -0.09
N ARG A 566 7.73 -36.03 -0.78
CA ARG A 566 8.05 -37.44 -0.45
C ARG A 566 9.53 -37.74 -0.72
N GLY A 567 10.26 -38.09 0.34
CA GLY A 567 11.70 -38.33 0.27
C GLY A 567 12.53 -37.06 0.17
N HIS A 568 11.99 -35.91 0.61
CA HIS A 568 12.75 -34.69 0.88
C HIS A 568 13.22 -34.73 2.34
N VAL A 569 14.42 -35.27 2.58
CA VAL A 569 14.89 -35.69 3.92
C VAL A 569 16.36 -35.36 4.16
N THR A 570 16.78 -35.34 5.42
CA THR A 570 18.17 -35.18 5.89
C THR A 570 18.34 -35.76 7.30
N THR A 571 19.55 -35.72 7.83
CA THR A 571 19.90 -35.99 9.24
C THR A 571 20.54 -34.77 9.89
N VAL A 572 20.79 -34.80 11.22
CA VAL A 572 21.53 -33.69 11.85
C VAL A 572 23.01 -33.73 11.48
N ALA A 573 23.60 -34.94 11.34
CA ALA A 573 24.99 -35.11 10.91
C ALA A 573 25.23 -34.53 9.50
N ASP A 574 24.42 -34.90 8.51
CA ASP A 574 24.50 -34.38 7.14
C ASP A 574 24.38 -32.85 7.11
N MET A 575 23.39 -32.32 7.85
CA MET A 575 23.13 -30.88 7.91
C MET A 575 24.25 -30.11 8.64
N ALA A 576 24.99 -30.76 9.55
CA ALA A 576 26.19 -30.19 10.18
C ALA A 576 27.37 -30.14 9.20
N ILE A 577 27.55 -31.17 8.37
CA ILE A 577 28.55 -31.16 7.27
C ILE A 577 28.28 -30.00 6.31
N LEU A 578 27.02 -29.86 5.86
CA LEU A 578 26.61 -28.77 4.97
C LEU A 578 26.76 -27.38 5.62
N GLY A 579 26.30 -27.24 6.87
CA GLY A 579 26.42 -26.00 7.63
C GLY A 579 27.88 -25.57 7.80
N ARG A 580 28.77 -26.51 8.15
CA ARG A 580 30.21 -26.28 8.24
C ARG A 580 30.81 -25.90 6.89
N LYS A 581 30.47 -26.62 5.82
CA LYS A 581 31.03 -26.39 4.48
C LYS A 581 30.60 -25.05 3.88
N ALA A 582 29.35 -24.63 4.08
CA ALA A 582 28.86 -23.33 3.63
C ALA A 582 29.54 -22.16 4.39
N LEU A 583 29.91 -22.36 5.66
CA LEU A 583 30.64 -21.38 6.47
C LEU A 583 32.14 -21.25 6.14
N GLU A 584 32.65 -22.00 5.16
CA GLU A 584 33.97 -21.76 4.56
C GLU A 584 33.95 -20.59 3.56
N ASN A 585 32.77 -20.14 3.11
CA ASN A 585 32.57 -19.02 2.18
C ASN A 585 32.21 -17.72 2.92
N GLU A 586 33.05 -16.68 2.79
CA GLU A 586 32.85 -15.39 3.50
C GLU A 586 31.57 -14.63 3.10
N THR A 587 31.13 -14.74 1.84
CA THR A 587 29.86 -14.15 1.40
C THR A 587 28.69 -14.83 2.10
N PHE A 588 28.72 -16.16 2.26
CA PHE A 588 27.74 -16.88 3.07
C PHE A 588 27.76 -16.43 4.54
N ARG A 589 28.94 -16.36 5.18
CA ARG A 589 29.12 -15.88 6.57
C ARG A 589 28.52 -14.49 6.76
N LYS A 590 28.76 -13.56 5.84
CA LYS A 590 28.20 -12.19 5.85
C LYS A 590 26.67 -12.19 5.77
N ILE A 591 26.09 -12.97 4.86
CA ILE A 591 24.63 -12.99 4.67
C ILE A 591 23.94 -13.59 5.90
N VAL A 592 24.36 -14.76 6.38
CA VAL A 592 23.65 -15.46 7.47
C VAL A 592 23.80 -14.80 8.85
N SER A 593 24.80 -13.93 9.02
CA SER A 593 24.99 -13.13 10.24
C SER A 593 24.22 -11.79 10.24
N THR A 594 23.72 -11.34 9.09
CA THR A 594 22.98 -10.07 8.95
C THR A 594 21.58 -10.17 9.59
N ARG A 595 21.19 -9.22 10.47
CA ARG A 595 19.88 -9.17 11.15
C ARG A 595 18.77 -8.55 10.29
N ARG A 596 19.06 -7.47 9.55
CA ARG A 596 18.15 -6.81 8.60
C ARG A 596 18.91 -6.40 7.33
N TYR A 597 18.26 -6.50 6.17
CA TYR A 597 18.77 -6.01 4.88
C TYR A 597 17.69 -5.18 4.18
N LEU A 598 18.09 -4.09 3.53
CA LEU A 598 17.24 -3.24 2.70
C LEU A 598 17.68 -3.40 1.25
N VAL A 599 16.75 -3.77 0.37
CA VAL A 599 16.99 -3.90 -1.08
C VAL A 599 16.05 -2.95 -1.83
N GLU A 600 16.49 -2.43 -2.97
CA GLU A 600 15.61 -1.81 -3.97
C GLU A 600 15.40 -2.81 -5.10
N VAL A 601 14.15 -3.11 -5.44
CA VAL A 601 13.79 -3.92 -6.60
C VAL A 601 13.21 -3.02 -7.68
N GLU A 602 13.52 -3.36 -8.93
CA GLU A 602 13.07 -2.63 -10.11
C GLU A 602 12.25 -3.54 -11.01
N SER A 603 11.15 -3.06 -11.56
CA SER A 603 10.35 -3.77 -12.55
C SER A 603 10.96 -3.64 -13.96
N VAL A 604 10.64 -4.57 -14.86
CA VAL A 604 10.98 -4.46 -16.30
C VAL A 604 10.39 -3.22 -17.01
N VAL A 605 9.57 -2.42 -16.32
CA VAL A 605 9.02 -1.13 -16.81
C VAL A 605 9.56 0.09 -16.04
N GLY A 606 10.56 -0.08 -15.17
CA GLY A 606 11.26 1.03 -14.50
C GLY A 606 10.58 1.59 -13.23
N TYR A 607 9.44 1.03 -12.81
CA TYR A 607 8.94 1.25 -11.44
C TYR A 607 9.89 0.59 -10.45
N LYS A 608 10.20 1.27 -9.33
CA LYS A 608 11.11 0.83 -8.27
C LYS A 608 10.42 0.88 -6.91
N ARG A 609 10.72 -0.07 -6.03
CA ARG A 609 10.29 -0.08 -4.62
C ARG A 609 11.33 -0.73 -3.72
N GLN A 610 11.19 -0.52 -2.42
CA GLN A 610 12.13 -1.06 -1.42
C GLN A 610 11.49 -2.17 -0.58
N ILE A 611 12.30 -3.15 -0.18
CA ILE A 611 11.90 -4.31 0.64
C ILE A 611 12.87 -4.45 1.82
N VAL A 612 12.33 -4.68 3.02
CA VAL A 612 13.11 -4.87 4.25
C VAL A 612 13.08 -6.35 4.67
N TRP A 613 14.14 -7.07 4.36
CA TRP A 613 14.31 -8.46 4.76
C TRP A 613 14.81 -8.56 6.19
N LYS A 614 14.01 -9.19 7.06
CA LYS A 614 14.32 -9.42 8.48
C LYS A 614 14.78 -10.87 8.67
N ASN A 615 15.91 -11.09 9.33
CA ASN A 615 16.44 -12.43 9.55
C ASN A 615 15.57 -13.20 10.55
N THR A 616 15.06 -14.34 10.13
CA THR A 616 14.24 -15.24 10.96
C THR A 616 14.98 -15.81 12.18
N ASN A 617 16.32 -15.85 12.18
CA ASN A 617 17.14 -16.40 13.26
C ASN A 617 17.30 -15.43 14.43
N GLN A 618 16.54 -15.66 15.51
CA GLN A 618 16.53 -14.81 16.71
C GLN A 618 17.83 -14.84 17.53
N LEU A 619 18.74 -15.80 17.29
CA LEU A 619 20.01 -15.90 18.02
C LEU A 619 20.98 -14.74 17.71
N LEU A 620 20.88 -14.16 16.50
CA LEU A 620 21.75 -13.06 16.04
C LEU A 620 21.61 -11.77 16.85
N GLN A 621 20.55 -11.65 17.68
CA GLN A 621 20.36 -10.58 18.65
C GLN A 621 21.35 -10.65 19.83
N ARG A 622 22.19 -11.70 19.91
CA ARG A 622 23.15 -11.93 20.99
C ARG A 622 24.57 -12.10 20.45
N GLU A 623 25.54 -11.62 21.21
CA GLU A 623 26.95 -11.89 20.97
C GLU A 623 27.24 -13.40 21.00
N GLY A 624 28.23 -13.82 20.21
CA GLY A 624 28.66 -15.22 20.11
C GLY A 624 27.86 -16.10 19.15
N TYR A 625 26.77 -15.60 18.55
CA TYR A 625 26.07 -16.29 17.46
C TYR A 625 26.34 -15.62 16.10
N LEU A 626 26.56 -16.46 15.09
CA LEU A 626 27.06 -16.09 13.75
C LEU A 626 26.10 -16.48 12.61
N GLY A 627 25.16 -17.40 12.85
CA GLY A 627 24.29 -17.94 11.80
C GLY A 627 23.33 -19.00 12.34
N VAL A 628 22.68 -19.83 11.51
CA VAL A 628 22.80 -19.92 10.05
C VAL A 628 21.42 -19.88 9.39
N LYS A 629 20.55 -20.86 9.65
CA LYS A 629 19.24 -20.94 8.99
C LYS A 629 18.18 -21.68 9.80
N THR A 630 17.01 -21.07 9.90
CA THR A 630 15.77 -21.64 10.43
C THR A 630 15.06 -22.52 9.39
N GLY A 631 14.27 -23.51 9.82
CA GLY A 631 13.32 -24.23 8.96
C GLY A 631 12.07 -24.66 9.73
N THR A 632 10.89 -24.60 9.11
CA THR A 632 9.65 -25.10 9.73
C THR A 632 8.70 -25.65 8.68
N THR A 633 8.22 -26.88 8.85
CA THR A 633 6.99 -27.41 8.23
C THR A 633 6.23 -28.21 9.28
N GLY A 634 4.95 -28.55 9.03
CA GLY A 634 4.17 -29.41 9.93
C GLY A 634 4.88 -30.74 10.25
N PRO A 635 5.35 -31.50 9.23
CA PRO A 635 6.08 -32.76 9.46
C PRO A 635 7.49 -32.59 10.05
N ALA A 636 8.23 -31.55 9.65
CA ALA A 636 9.58 -31.31 10.17
C ALA A 636 9.58 -30.98 11.67
N GLY A 637 8.61 -30.20 12.13
CA GLY A 637 8.67 -29.46 13.39
C GLY A 637 9.54 -28.21 13.27
N ALA A 638 10.05 -27.70 14.39
CA ALA A 638 10.88 -26.50 14.41
C ALA A 638 12.38 -26.83 14.32
N CYS A 639 13.00 -26.55 13.17
CA CYS A 639 14.39 -26.85 12.85
C CYS A 639 15.27 -25.59 12.88
N LEU A 640 16.55 -25.75 13.23
CA LEU A 640 17.55 -24.68 13.21
C LEU A 640 18.96 -25.24 13.02
N VAL A 641 19.68 -24.72 12.03
CA VAL A 641 21.14 -24.78 11.93
C VAL A 641 21.67 -23.46 12.46
N ALA A 642 22.56 -23.50 13.44
CA ALA A 642 23.16 -22.31 14.03
C ALA A 642 24.67 -22.45 14.17
N ALA A 643 25.37 -21.34 13.98
CA ALA A 643 26.81 -21.23 14.19
C ALA A 643 27.08 -20.23 15.29
N GLY A 644 28.14 -20.46 16.06
CA GLY A 644 28.55 -19.54 17.11
C GLY A 644 30.01 -19.71 17.46
N GLU A 645 30.64 -18.61 17.88
CA GLU A 645 32.02 -18.57 18.34
C GLU A 645 32.08 -18.04 19.77
N ARG A 646 32.83 -18.75 20.61
CA ARG A 646 33.13 -18.32 21.97
C ARG A 646 34.58 -18.59 22.30
N ASP A 647 35.28 -17.52 22.62
CA ASP A 647 36.62 -17.54 23.22
C ASP A 647 37.61 -18.36 22.36
N GLY A 648 37.47 -18.24 21.03
CA GLY A 648 38.27 -18.94 20.02
C GLY A 648 37.70 -20.28 19.53
N VAL A 649 36.58 -20.76 20.10
CA VAL A 649 35.93 -22.03 19.74
C VAL A 649 34.68 -21.78 18.91
N GLU A 650 34.77 -21.96 17.58
CA GLU A 650 33.67 -21.84 16.62
C GLU A 650 33.02 -23.21 16.34
N ILE A 651 31.71 -23.32 16.60
CA ILE A 651 30.95 -24.57 16.48
C ILE A 651 29.65 -24.37 15.68
N VAL A 652 29.27 -25.41 14.92
CA VAL A 652 27.96 -25.52 14.25
C VAL A 652 27.09 -26.49 15.03
N GLY A 653 25.94 -26.01 15.50
CA GLY A 653 24.87 -26.79 16.10
C GLY A 653 23.70 -26.99 15.15
N VAL A 654 23.12 -28.18 15.15
CA VAL A 654 21.88 -28.51 14.42
C VAL A 654 20.85 -29.06 15.40
N VAL A 655 19.60 -28.59 15.31
CA VAL A 655 18.43 -29.23 15.92
C VAL A 655 17.35 -29.44 14.86
N LEU A 656 16.77 -30.64 14.80
CA LEU A 656 15.66 -30.95 13.90
C LEU A 656 14.44 -31.43 14.69
N GLY A 657 13.28 -30.80 14.47
CA GLY A 657 12.02 -31.21 15.08
C GLY A 657 11.76 -30.76 16.52
N SER A 658 12.30 -29.62 16.95
CA SER A 658 11.95 -29.00 18.23
C SER A 658 10.43 -28.79 18.33
N SER A 659 9.89 -28.90 19.54
CA SER A 659 8.44 -28.94 19.81
C SER A 659 7.64 -27.70 19.39
N SER A 660 8.30 -26.55 19.22
CA SER A 660 7.69 -25.29 18.80
C SER A 660 8.74 -24.29 18.31
N THR A 661 8.31 -23.21 17.66
CA THR A 661 9.22 -22.14 17.20
C THR A 661 10.06 -21.53 18.33
N PRO A 662 9.50 -21.17 19.51
CA PRO A 662 10.32 -20.74 20.65
C PRO A 662 11.22 -21.85 21.20
N ALA A 663 10.76 -23.10 21.21
CA ALA A 663 11.55 -24.21 21.75
C ALA A 663 12.84 -24.45 20.96
N ARG A 664 12.87 -24.26 19.62
CA ARG A 664 14.13 -24.36 18.85
C ARG A 664 15.23 -23.45 19.40
N TYR A 665 14.86 -22.27 19.90
CA TYR A 665 15.79 -21.30 20.47
C TYR A 665 16.07 -21.55 21.96
N ALA A 666 15.22 -22.28 22.68
CA ALA A 666 15.57 -22.79 24.00
C ALA A 666 16.57 -23.95 23.86
N ASP A 667 16.22 -24.96 23.06
CA ASP A 667 17.00 -26.16 22.81
C ASP A 667 18.41 -25.80 22.31
N MET A 668 18.51 -25.01 21.23
CA MET A 668 19.80 -24.61 20.66
C MET A 668 20.69 -23.85 21.68
N ARG A 669 20.14 -22.91 22.45
CA ARG A 669 20.91 -22.16 23.47
C ARG A 669 21.27 -22.99 24.71
N ASN A 670 20.51 -24.04 25.02
CA ASN A 670 20.86 -24.98 26.07
C ASN A 670 22.05 -25.86 25.63
N LEU A 671 22.02 -26.33 24.38
CA LEU A 671 23.10 -27.14 23.81
C LEU A 671 24.39 -26.34 23.59
N PHE A 672 24.33 -25.13 23.00
CA PHE A 672 25.50 -24.25 22.84
C PHE A 672 26.22 -24.00 24.18
N ARG A 673 25.46 -23.68 25.25
CA ARG A 673 26.02 -23.46 26.59
C ARG A 673 26.64 -24.72 27.19
N TYR A 674 26.06 -25.89 26.93
CA TYR A 674 26.60 -27.18 27.37
C TYR A 674 27.91 -27.52 26.64
N VAL A 675 27.93 -27.43 25.30
CA VAL A 675 29.11 -27.77 24.49
C VAL A 675 30.26 -26.80 24.77
N TRP A 676 30.04 -25.49 24.72
CA TRP A 676 31.10 -24.52 25.07
C TRP A 676 31.61 -24.67 26.50
N SER A 677 30.76 -25.06 27.45
CA SER A 677 31.22 -25.35 28.82
C SER A 677 32.20 -26.53 28.81
N ASN A 678 31.86 -27.63 28.13
CA ASN A 678 32.73 -28.80 28.05
C ASN A 678 34.07 -28.49 27.35
N GLU A 679 34.04 -27.89 26.16
CA GLU A 679 35.26 -27.61 25.38
C GLU A 679 36.21 -26.65 26.10
N LEU A 680 35.69 -25.57 26.70
CA LEU A 680 36.53 -24.62 27.45
C LEU A 680 37.07 -25.25 28.75
N HIS A 681 36.37 -26.21 29.37
CA HIS A 681 36.92 -26.99 30.49
C HIS A 681 37.95 -28.04 30.05
N LEU A 682 37.91 -28.52 28.80
CA LEU A 682 38.92 -29.43 28.23
C LEU A 682 40.19 -28.65 27.84
N GLY A 683 40.05 -27.53 27.13
CA GLY A 683 41.17 -26.64 26.76
C GLY A 683 42.00 -26.20 27.98
N ASN A 684 41.32 -25.71 29.02
CA ASN A 684 41.96 -25.33 30.30
C ASN A 684 42.65 -26.50 31.01
N LYS A 685 42.25 -27.76 30.79
CA LYS A 685 42.93 -28.94 31.36
C LYS A 685 44.17 -29.33 30.56
N SER A 686 44.18 -29.15 29.25
CA SER A 686 45.37 -29.41 28.43
C SER A 686 46.52 -28.48 28.77
N GLU A 687 46.29 -27.17 28.92
CA GLU A 687 47.37 -26.21 29.22
C GLU A 687 48.04 -26.49 30.57
N VAL A 688 47.25 -26.82 31.60
CA VAL A 688 47.74 -27.12 32.96
C VAL A 688 48.63 -28.38 33.02
N SER A 689 48.55 -29.27 32.02
CA SER A 689 49.28 -30.55 32.04
C SER A 689 50.79 -30.47 31.71
N THR A 690 51.30 -29.28 31.32
CA THR A 690 52.66 -29.13 30.79
C THR A 690 53.70 -28.55 31.77
N THR A 691 53.40 -28.47 33.06
CA THR A 691 54.35 -28.01 34.09
C THR A 691 54.55 -29.02 35.22
N GLY A 692 55.81 -29.34 35.53
CA GLY A 692 56.19 -30.00 36.78
C GLY A 692 56.34 -31.52 36.77
N ALA A 693 57.23 -32.07 35.94
CA ALA A 693 57.89 -33.34 36.31
C ALA A 693 58.87 -33.04 37.47
N PRO A 694 58.76 -33.69 38.65
CA PRO A 694 59.70 -33.47 39.74
C PRO A 694 61.06 -34.10 39.43
N SER A 695 62.15 -33.37 39.70
CA SER A 695 63.51 -33.91 39.66
C SER A 695 63.71 -34.92 40.79
N ALA A 696 64.18 -36.12 40.45
CA ALA A 696 64.61 -37.11 41.43
C ALA A 696 66.09 -36.89 41.77
N ASP A 697 66.38 -36.70 43.06
CA ASP A 697 67.70 -36.78 43.67
C ASP A 697 67.64 -37.77 44.85
N GLU A 698 67.83 -39.06 44.57
CA GLU A 698 68.47 -40.07 45.44
C GLU A 698 68.95 -41.27 44.59
#